data_AF-A0A925WVC4-F1
#
_entry.id   AF-A0A925WVC4-F1
#
_cell.length_a   1.000
_cell.length_b   1.000
_cell.length_c   1.000
_cell.angle_alpha   90.00
_cell.angle_beta   90.00
_cell.angle_gamma   90.00
#
_symmetry.space_group_name_H-M   'P 1'
#
loop_
_entity.id
_entity.type
_entity.pdbx_description
1 polymer ?
#
loop_
_entity_poly.entity_id
_entity_poly.type
_entity_poly.pdbx_seq_one_letter_code
_entity_poly.pdbx_strand_id
1 'polypeptide(L)'
;MTIVRPRALVHRGVVEASGFWFDTRQTAPEETRKRILALWVPGAVVYRVADGLALCLPSPRTISTGLAPGVPLVQIGSLLAAAPLQPDEIKALAAPAGAMLLVRGGVATAYPLSPDQTEDPADWLAGEDFIALSVRSLGNTPPAPLLVAAPLGFDARARLEGVGPAAPELAQVLAALRGEIAASRTETSSAQPWWKQLLPSPNPGSAAASAPRWMQGLLRAAAALRSGAGQLGIGFGGFDGTGGGSGGGASLPSAGTSTGPLPLDALRRAAARLLFRAGLAGIVGRRQARYINRMMEMFERGELGEALRHAIPLDGAPSSLPSIPALGVPSARPDLRFTALTGGAGSSIGLGEDLFASLRTMYRQAFERLEREGRIEEAAFVLAELLYASEEAVAFLERHSRFQLAAEMAEGRALPPGLIVRQWFLAGNTDRAVLIARRTGAFADAVQRLDGSDKEKAAVLRSLWARALARAGDYAGAADVIWPVEDARQVALAWMDRAIESGGVSGARMLARRLALPASEGAEAAGVPEATRESALALLETEDEDQARERQVFTQTLVKGPALPVTVAVARAAARSMWRDVAAGQSVGSPAEFKKVVHFTQNGALRTDIPPLPEASRPVPLIGRGEVPLEITVAADDTGTIRLQDAALLPGGQCLIA
;
A
#
# COMPACT_ATOMS: atom_id res chain seq x y z
N MET A 1 2.16 53.31 -16.16
CA MET A 1 2.21 51.94 -15.61
C MET A 1 3.65 51.48 -15.66
N THR A 2 4.25 51.18 -14.52
CA THR A 2 5.62 50.66 -14.44
C THR A 2 5.61 49.23 -15.01
N ILE A 3 6.42 48.97 -16.04
CA ILE A 3 6.54 47.64 -16.63
C ILE A 3 7.34 46.78 -15.66
N VAL A 4 6.69 45.79 -15.03
CA VAL A 4 7.35 44.85 -14.14
C VAL A 4 7.76 43.62 -14.94
N ARG A 5 9.06 43.33 -14.97
CA ARG A 5 9.64 42.12 -15.58
C ARG A 5 10.10 41.18 -14.47
N PRO A 6 9.31 40.14 -14.13
CA PRO A 6 9.64 39.26 -13.02
C PRO A 6 10.87 38.41 -13.33
N ARG A 7 11.69 38.16 -12.29
CA ARG A 7 12.90 37.32 -12.40
C ARG A 7 12.59 35.87 -12.73
N ALA A 8 11.40 35.39 -12.35
CA ALA A 8 10.90 34.06 -12.64
C ALA A 8 9.55 34.14 -13.34
N LEU A 9 9.42 33.43 -14.46
CA LEU A 9 8.25 33.57 -15.35
C LEU A 9 7.14 32.54 -15.06
N VAL A 10 7.47 31.42 -14.43
CA VAL A 10 6.55 30.31 -14.13
C VAL A 10 6.91 29.65 -12.81
N HIS A 11 5.90 29.12 -12.13
CA HIS A 11 6.11 28.26 -10.95
C HIS A 11 6.77 26.93 -11.35
N ARG A 12 7.70 26.44 -10.52
CA ARG A 12 8.39 25.15 -10.74
C ARG A 12 8.28 24.27 -9.50
N GLY A 13 8.18 22.96 -9.73
CA GLY A 13 8.17 21.95 -8.66
C GLY A 13 6.75 21.67 -8.18
N VAL A 14 6.59 21.53 -6.86
CA VAL A 14 5.29 21.30 -6.23
C VAL A 14 4.80 22.59 -5.61
N VAL A 15 3.60 23.04 -5.98
CA VAL A 15 3.01 24.28 -5.49
C VAL A 15 1.61 24.06 -4.92
N GLU A 16 1.19 24.95 -4.02
CA GLU A 16 -0.19 25.03 -3.54
C GLU A 16 -1.01 25.90 -4.50
N ALA A 17 -1.60 25.27 -5.50
CA ALA A 17 -2.43 25.95 -6.48
C ALA A 17 -3.80 26.28 -5.87
N SER A 18 -4.10 27.58 -5.78
CA SER A 18 -5.43 28.10 -5.41
C SER A 18 -6.34 28.26 -6.64
N GLY A 19 -5.81 28.00 -7.84
CA GLY A 19 -6.56 28.00 -9.08
C GLY A 19 -5.69 27.60 -10.28
N PHE A 20 -6.29 27.60 -11.46
CA PHE A 20 -5.64 27.30 -12.74
C PHE A 20 -6.09 28.27 -13.80
N TRP A 21 -5.16 28.74 -14.64
CA TRP A 21 -5.46 29.55 -15.81
C TRP A 21 -5.20 28.76 -17.09
N PHE A 22 -6.12 28.87 -18.05
CA PHE A 22 -6.09 28.18 -19.34
C PHE A 22 -6.12 29.20 -20.48
N ASP A 23 -5.10 29.19 -21.34
CA ASP A 23 -5.07 30.04 -22.55
C ASP A 23 -5.91 29.41 -23.67
N THR A 24 -6.99 30.09 -24.07
CA THR A 24 -7.87 29.60 -25.15
C THR A 24 -7.29 29.78 -26.55
N ARG A 25 -6.14 30.47 -26.68
CA ARG A 25 -5.38 30.55 -27.93
C ARG A 25 -4.49 29.32 -28.16
N GLN A 26 -4.08 28.65 -27.08
CA GLN A 26 -3.25 27.44 -27.15
C GLN A 26 -4.09 26.16 -27.02
N THR A 27 -5.21 26.22 -26.29
CA THR A 27 -6.11 25.08 -26.10
C THR A 27 -7.48 25.40 -26.69
N ALA A 28 -8.03 24.48 -27.51
CA ALA A 28 -9.37 24.65 -28.04
C ALA A 28 -10.40 24.85 -26.90
N PRO A 29 -11.40 25.73 -27.07
CA PRO A 29 -12.31 26.11 -25.97
C PRO A 29 -13.08 24.92 -25.40
N GLU A 30 -13.41 23.91 -26.22
CA GLU A 30 -14.06 22.68 -25.76
C GLU A 30 -13.16 21.84 -24.84
N GLU A 31 -11.87 21.73 -25.19
CA GLU A 31 -10.90 20.99 -24.40
C GLU A 31 -10.60 21.71 -23.08
N THR A 32 -10.55 23.04 -23.09
CA THR A 32 -10.46 23.85 -21.87
C THR A 32 -11.65 23.59 -20.94
N ARG A 33 -12.88 23.59 -21.47
CA ARG A 33 -14.09 23.31 -20.68
C ARG A 33 -14.06 21.91 -20.07
N LYS A 34 -13.66 20.88 -20.84
CA LYS A 34 -13.49 19.50 -20.35
C LYS A 34 -12.50 19.43 -19.19
N ARG A 35 -11.34 20.10 -19.30
CA ARG A 35 -10.33 20.13 -18.23
C ARG A 35 -10.82 20.84 -16.98
N ILE A 36 -11.56 21.93 -17.12
CA ILE A 36 -12.16 22.65 -15.99
C ILE A 36 -13.20 21.75 -15.30
N LEU A 37 -14.08 21.09 -16.05
CA LEU A 37 -15.09 20.17 -15.51
C LEU A 37 -14.45 18.99 -14.76
N ALA A 38 -13.33 18.45 -15.24
CA ALA A 38 -12.58 17.39 -14.56
C ALA A 38 -11.98 17.82 -13.20
N LEU A 39 -11.78 19.13 -13.00
CA LEU A 39 -11.24 19.71 -11.77
C LEU A 39 -12.32 20.34 -10.88
N TRP A 40 -13.58 20.23 -11.27
CA TRP A 40 -14.68 20.89 -10.61
C TRP A 40 -14.92 20.35 -9.21
N VAL A 41 -15.07 21.26 -8.24
CA VAL A 41 -15.37 20.95 -6.83
C VAL A 41 -16.43 21.95 -6.37
N PRO A 42 -17.37 21.56 -5.47
CA PRO A 42 -18.34 22.51 -4.91
C PRO A 42 -17.65 23.75 -4.33
N GLY A 43 -18.07 24.93 -4.79
CA GLY A 43 -17.49 26.23 -4.39
C GLY A 43 -16.37 26.73 -5.31
N ALA A 44 -16.02 26.02 -6.39
CA ALA A 44 -15.14 26.54 -7.43
C ALA A 44 -15.87 27.60 -8.28
N VAL A 45 -15.10 28.58 -8.79
CA VAL A 45 -15.63 29.67 -9.63
C VAL A 45 -14.76 29.84 -10.86
N VAL A 46 -15.37 30.02 -12.04
CA VAL A 46 -14.66 30.24 -13.30
C VAL A 46 -14.81 31.70 -13.73
N TYR A 47 -13.71 32.37 -14.03
CA TYR A 47 -13.68 33.73 -14.56
C TYR A 47 -13.11 33.72 -15.99
N ARG A 48 -13.70 34.52 -16.87
CA ARG A 48 -13.13 34.85 -18.17
C ARG A 48 -12.19 36.04 -18.02
N VAL A 49 -10.90 35.81 -18.22
CA VAL A 49 -9.87 36.83 -18.01
C VAL A 49 -8.90 36.85 -19.18
N ALA A 50 -8.77 38.04 -19.79
CA ALA A 50 -8.03 38.24 -21.04
C ALA A 50 -8.53 37.27 -22.12
N ASP A 51 -7.62 36.47 -22.69
CA ASP A 51 -7.90 35.48 -23.74
C ASP A 51 -8.05 34.06 -23.18
N GLY A 52 -8.48 33.91 -21.93
CA GLY A 52 -8.47 32.62 -21.23
C GLY A 52 -9.55 32.47 -20.17
N LEU A 53 -9.61 31.28 -19.59
CA LEU A 53 -10.48 30.94 -18.47
C LEU A 53 -9.63 30.67 -17.22
N ALA A 54 -10.01 31.27 -16.09
CA ALA A 54 -9.39 31.10 -14.79
C ALA A 54 -10.33 30.34 -13.85
N LEU A 55 -9.95 29.14 -13.44
CA LEU A 55 -10.64 28.36 -12.41
C LEU A 55 -10.05 28.71 -11.03
N CYS A 56 -10.85 29.26 -10.14
CA CYS A 56 -10.50 29.50 -8.74
C CYS A 56 -11.07 28.38 -7.87
N LEU A 57 -10.21 27.74 -7.06
CA LEU A 57 -10.61 26.67 -6.16
C LEU A 57 -10.99 27.23 -4.78
N PRO A 58 -11.94 26.59 -4.06
CA PRO A 58 -12.33 27.01 -2.71
C PRO A 58 -11.24 26.75 -1.66
N SER A 59 -10.34 25.79 -1.92
CA SER A 59 -9.21 25.46 -1.07
C SER A 59 -7.97 25.18 -1.92
N PRO A 60 -6.78 25.67 -1.53
CA PRO A 60 -5.53 25.37 -2.25
C PRO A 60 -5.28 23.86 -2.33
N ARG A 61 -4.74 23.40 -3.46
CA ARG A 61 -4.37 22.00 -3.69
C ARG A 61 -2.91 21.89 -4.08
N THR A 62 -2.20 20.96 -3.44
CA THR A 62 -0.82 20.63 -3.78
C THR A 62 -0.76 19.95 -5.15
N ILE A 63 -0.08 20.55 -6.11
CA ILE A 63 0.07 20.00 -7.47
C ILE A 63 1.51 20.14 -7.96
N SER A 64 1.97 19.14 -8.71
CA SER A 64 3.22 19.24 -9.46
C SER A 64 2.98 20.09 -10.71
N THR A 65 3.72 21.18 -10.87
CA THR A 65 3.54 22.13 -11.98
C THR A 65 3.72 21.47 -13.35
N GLY A 66 4.52 20.40 -13.44
CA GLY A 66 4.72 19.64 -14.69
C GLY A 66 3.56 18.71 -15.07
N LEU A 67 2.64 18.42 -14.15
CA LEU A 67 1.43 17.63 -14.40
C LEU A 67 0.16 18.48 -14.24
N ALA A 68 0.31 19.80 -14.13
CA ALA A 68 -0.80 20.70 -13.93
C ALA A 68 -1.63 20.79 -15.23
N PRO A 69 -2.97 20.73 -15.14
CA PRO A 69 -3.86 20.75 -16.31
C PRO A 69 -3.89 22.11 -17.03
N GLY A 70 -3.46 23.17 -16.33
CA GLY A 70 -3.28 24.53 -16.82
C GLY A 70 -2.23 25.25 -15.97
N VAL A 71 -1.99 26.53 -16.23
CA VAL A 71 -1.00 27.33 -15.49
C VAL A 71 -1.46 27.49 -14.04
N PRO A 72 -0.74 26.98 -13.03
CA PRO A 72 -1.17 27.03 -11.64
C PRO A 72 -1.10 28.46 -11.10
N LEU A 73 -2.17 28.88 -10.42
CA LEU A 73 -2.27 30.16 -9.73
C LEU A 73 -2.03 29.94 -8.24
N VAL A 74 -1.00 30.59 -7.69
CA VAL A 74 -0.66 30.52 -6.27
C VAL A 74 -1.11 31.79 -5.57
N GLN A 75 -1.73 31.65 -4.39
CA GLN A 75 -2.16 32.80 -3.59
C GLN A 75 -0.94 33.47 -2.95
N ILE A 76 -0.68 34.73 -3.29
CA ILE A 76 0.34 35.57 -2.66
C ILE A 76 -0.36 36.79 -2.05
N GLY A 77 -0.59 36.75 -0.74
CA GLY A 77 -1.39 37.77 -0.05
C GLY A 77 -2.84 37.75 -0.56
N SER A 78 -3.29 38.85 -1.18
CA SER A 78 -4.61 38.95 -1.81
C SER A 78 -4.61 38.70 -3.32
N LEU A 79 -3.46 38.34 -3.92
CA LEU A 79 -3.31 38.16 -5.37
C LEU A 79 -3.23 36.68 -5.74
N LEU A 80 -3.75 36.34 -6.92
CA LEU A 80 -3.59 35.03 -7.55
C LEU A 80 -2.52 35.12 -8.63
N ALA A 81 -1.32 34.59 -8.37
CA ALA A 81 -0.16 34.78 -9.25
C ALA A 81 0.22 33.51 -10.03
N ALA A 82 0.34 33.65 -11.36
CA ALA A 82 0.85 32.60 -12.26
C ALA A 82 2.38 32.41 -12.22
N ALA A 83 3.11 33.31 -11.55
CA ALA A 83 4.56 33.29 -11.41
C ALA A 83 5.00 33.62 -9.98
N PRO A 84 6.16 33.11 -9.52
CA PRO A 84 6.68 33.38 -8.19
C PRO A 84 7.34 34.76 -8.16
N LEU A 85 6.56 35.78 -7.80
CA LEU A 85 7.03 37.16 -7.66
C LEU A 85 7.67 37.41 -6.31
N GLN A 86 8.71 38.22 -6.31
CA GLN A 86 9.35 38.71 -5.10
C GLN A 86 8.58 39.91 -4.50
N PRO A 87 8.73 40.18 -3.19
CA PRO A 87 7.98 41.25 -2.53
C PRO A 87 8.23 42.67 -3.10
N ASP A 88 9.40 42.93 -3.65
CA ASP A 88 9.76 44.17 -4.36
C ASP A 88 9.02 44.29 -5.70
N GLU A 89 8.90 43.20 -6.46
CA GLU A 89 8.17 43.13 -7.73
C GLU A 89 6.66 43.35 -7.53
N ILE A 90 6.09 42.78 -6.46
CA ILE A 90 4.67 42.97 -6.10
C ILE A 90 4.38 44.43 -5.73
N LYS A 91 5.28 45.07 -4.97
CA LYS A 91 5.17 46.49 -4.63
C LYS A 91 5.28 47.38 -5.87
N ALA A 92 6.17 47.05 -6.80
CA ALA A 92 6.34 47.79 -8.05
C ALA A 92 5.13 47.68 -8.99
N LEU A 93 4.41 46.54 -8.95
CA LEU A 93 3.22 46.31 -9.78
C LEU A 93 1.98 47.08 -9.28
N ALA A 94 1.87 47.30 -7.97
CA ALA A 94 0.75 47.99 -7.32
C ALA A 94 -0.64 47.47 -7.76
N ALA A 95 -0.79 46.14 -7.81
CA ALA A 95 -2.01 45.49 -8.26
C ALA A 95 -3.18 45.64 -7.25
N PRO A 96 -4.44 45.76 -7.74
CA PRO A 96 -5.60 45.79 -6.87
C PRO A 96 -5.80 44.46 -6.13
N ALA A 97 -6.37 44.50 -4.92
CA ALA A 97 -6.60 43.31 -4.12
C ALA A 97 -7.58 42.35 -4.83
N GLY A 98 -7.30 41.04 -4.78
CA GLY A 98 -8.10 40.03 -5.47
C GLY A 98 -7.80 39.90 -6.97
N ALA A 99 -6.84 40.65 -7.51
CA ALA A 99 -6.46 40.53 -8.91
C ALA A 99 -5.69 39.23 -9.22
N MET A 100 -5.91 38.72 -10.42
CA MET A 100 -5.11 37.65 -10.99
C MET A 100 -3.94 38.25 -11.78
N LEU A 101 -2.76 37.66 -11.64
CA LEU A 101 -1.54 38.10 -12.30
C LEU A 101 -1.07 37.07 -13.31
N LEU A 102 -0.89 37.53 -14.54
CA LEU A 102 -0.34 36.73 -15.64
C LEU A 102 0.97 37.36 -16.13
N VAL A 103 1.93 36.50 -16.49
CA VAL A 103 3.18 36.92 -17.12
C VAL A 103 3.10 36.56 -18.60
N ARG A 104 3.14 37.56 -19.48
CA ARG A 104 3.08 37.40 -20.94
C ARG A 104 4.25 38.15 -21.57
N GLY A 105 5.01 37.51 -22.45
CA GLY A 105 6.18 38.12 -23.09
C GLY A 105 7.21 38.67 -22.10
N GLY A 106 7.35 38.04 -20.93
CA GLY A 106 8.26 38.49 -19.86
C GLY A 106 7.76 39.69 -19.05
N VAL A 107 6.51 40.14 -19.24
CA VAL A 107 5.91 41.26 -18.51
C VAL A 107 4.76 40.77 -17.63
N ALA A 108 4.79 41.13 -16.34
CA ALA A 108 3.71 40.87 -15.40
C ALA A 108 2.57 41.88 -15.57
N THR A 109 1.35 41.39 -15.80
CA THR A 109 0.14 42.20 -15.92
C THR A 109 -0.91 41.70 -14.93
N ALA A 110 -1.50 42.62 -14.17
CA ALA A 110 -2.59 42.32 -13.23
C ALA A 110 -3.95 42.54 -13.89
N TYR A 111 -4.86 41.59 -13.71
CA TYR A 111 -6.23 41.60 -14.19
C TYR A 111 -7.18 41.53 -12.98
N PRO A 112 -8.07 42.52 -12.79
CA PRO A 112 -9.08 42.43 -11.74
C PRO A 112 -10.08 41.31 -12.06
N LEU A 113 -10.48 40.55 -11.05
CA LEU A 113 -11.54 39.54 -11.17
C LEU A 113 -12.88 40.18 -10.78
N SER A 114 -13.74 40.43 -11.77
CA SER A 114 -15.10 40.95 -11.53
C SER A 114 -16.14 39.83 -11.59
N PRO A 115 -17.22 39.85 -10.78
CA PRO A 115 -18.34 38.91 -10.90
C PRO A 115 -19.00 38.90 -12.29
N ASP A 116 -18.95 40.02 -13.02
CA ASP A 116 -19.50 40.13 -14.38
C ASP A 116 -18.75 39.28 -15.42
N GLN A 117 -17.57 38.78 -15.06
CA GLN A 117 -16.72 37.93 -15.89
C GLN A 117 -16.86 36.45 -15.52
N THR A 118 -17.77 36.09 -14.63
CA THR A 118 -17.98 34.70 -14.20
C THR A 118 -18.74 33.89 -15.26
N GLU A 119 -18.30 32.66 -15.52
CA GLU A 119 -19.03 31.68 -16.32
C GLU A 119 -19.63 30.57 -15.46
N ASP A 120 -20.87 30.20 -15.74
CA ASP A 120 -21.50 29.03 -15.15
C ASP A 120 -21.20 27.78 -15.99
N PRO A 121 -20.50 26.77 -15.45
CA PRO A 121 -20.26 25.52 -16.18
C PRO A 121 -21.52 24.74 -16.53
N ALA A 122 -22.67 25.03 -15.90
CA ALA A 122 -23.94 24.43 -16.26
C ALA A 122 -24.30 24.71 -17.73
N ASP A 123 -23.96 25.89 -18.24
CA ASP A 123 -24.20 26.28 -19.64
C ASP A 123 -23.35 25.47 -20.63
N TRP A 124 -22.33 24.75 -20.17
CA TRP A 124 -21.47 23.92 -21.02
C TRP A 124 -21.99 22.48 -21.19
N LEU A 125 -22.93 22.04 -20.34
CA LEU A 125 -23.45 20.69 -20.35
C LEU A 125 -24.73 20.64 -21.19
N ALA A 126 -24.63 20.09 -22.41
CA ALA A 126 -25.80 19.83 -23.26
C ALA A 126 -26.64 18.69 -22.67
N GLY A 127 -27.60 19.03 -21.81
CA GLY A 127 -28.52 18.07 -21.19
C GLY A 127 -29.62 17.56 -22.12
N GLU A 128 -29.80 18.16 -23.30
CA GLU A 128 -30.95 17.93 -24.18
C GLU A 128 -30.82 16.64 -25.03
N ASP A 129 -29.60 16.12 -25.22
CA ASP A 129 -29.36 14.89 -26.01
C ASP A 129 -29.41 13.59 -25.18
N PHE A 130 -29.63 13.69 -23.86
CA PHE A 130 -29.72 12.50 -23.00
C PHE A 130 -31.10 11.85 -23.14
N ILE A 131 -31.18 10.80 -23.96
CA ILE A 131 -32.36 9.95 -24.05
C ILE A 131 -32.44 9.09 -22.78
N ALA A 132 -33.36 9.43 -21.89
CA ALA A 132 -33.68 8.62 -20.72
C ALA A 132 -34.36 7.31 -21.17
N LEU A 133 -33.58 6.25 -21.34
CA LEU A 133 -34.10 4.92 -21.64
C LEU A 133 -34.66 4.28 -20.37
N SER A 134 -35.96 4.02 -20.35
CA SER A 134 -36.60 3.24 -19.29
C SER A 134 -36.14 1.77 -19.41
N VAL A 135 -35.20 1.37 -18.56
CA VAL A 135 -34.69 0.00 -18.50
C VAL A 135 -35.41 -0.81 -17.41
N ARG A 136 -35.70 -2.07 -17.72
CA ARG A 136 -36.25 -3.04 -16.75
C ARG A 136 -35.15 -4.05 -16.39
N SER A 137 -34.85 -4.18 -15.10
CA SER A 137 -33.91 -5.19 -14.60
C SER A 137 -34.41 -6.60 -14.95
N LEU A 138 -33.54 -7.43 -15.54
CA LEU A 138 -33.76 -8.87 -15.74
C LEU A 138 -33.42 -9.70 -14.49
N GLY A 139 -32.73 -9.10 -13.52
CA GLY A 139 -32.48 -9.71 -12.21
C GLY A 139 -33.63 -9.46 -11.25
N ASN A 140 -33.81 -10.36 -10.29
CA ASN A 140 -34.69 -10.13 -9.14
C ASN A 140 -34.32 -8.80 -8.48
N THR A 141 -35.32 -7.96 -8.26
CA THR A 141 -35.13 -6.71 -7.51
C THR A 141 -34.42 -7.05 -6.21
N PRO A 142 -33.27 -6.41 -5.89
CA PRO A 142 -32.63 -6.64 -4.61
C PRO A 142 -33.67 -6.39 -3.52
N PRO A 143 -33.77 -7.26 -2.50
CA PRO A 143 -34.70 -7.05 -1.41
C PRO A 143 -34.44 -5.65 -0.86
N ALA A 144 -35.52 -4.87 -0.67
CA ALA A 144 -35.42 -3.53 -0.15
C ALA A 144 -34.53 -3.57 1.10
N PRO A 145 -33.53 -2.68 1.22
CA PRO A 145 -32.64 -2.69 2.38
C PRO A 145 -33.52 -2.67 3.62
N LEU A 146 -33.43 -3.73 4.42
CA LEU A 146 -34.05 -3.75 5.72
C LEU A 146 -33.39 -2.61 6.48
N LEU A 147 -34.07 -1.46 6.56
CA LEU A 147 -33.80 -0.44 7.54
C LEU A 147 -33.83 -1.16 8.87
N VAL A 148 -32.66 -1.46 9.40
CA VAL A 148 -32.51 -1.92 10.78
C VAL A 148 -33.14 -0.81 11.59
N ALA A 149 -34.38 -1.04 12.03
CA ALA A 149 -35.08 -0.12 12.88
C ALA A 149 -34.13 0.22 14.03
N ALA A 150 -33.95 1.52 14.29
CA ALA A 150 -33.13 2.00 15.38
C ALA A 150 -33.41 1.13 16.62
N PRO A 151 -32.38 0.63 17.32
CA PRO A 151 -32.57 -0.32 18.41
C PRO A 151 -33.59 0.25 19.38
N LEU A 152 -34.75 -0.40 19.48
CA LEU A 152 -35.75 -0.08 20.49
C LEU A 152 -35.03 -0.12 21.83
N GLY A 153 -35.00 1.02 22.52
CA GLY A 153 -34.35 1.14 23.82
C GLY A 153 -34.86 0.05 24.74
N PHE A 154 -34.02 -0.95 25.00
CA PHE A 154 -34.34 -2.04 25.91
C PHE A 154 -34.17 -1.53 27.34
N ASP A 155 -35.27 -1.14 27.97
CA ASP A 155 -35.26 -0.76 29.37
C ASP A 155 -35.38 -2.01 30.25
N ALA A 156 -34.21 -2.56 30.62
CA ALA A 156 -34.09 -3.80 31.40
C ALA A 156 -34.87 -3.75 32.73
N ARG A 157 -35.17 -2.56 33.27
CA ARG A 157 -35.86 -2.37 34.55
C ARG A 157 -37.38 -2.50 34.47
N ALA A 158 -37.96 -2.29 33.30
CA ALA A 158 -39.41 -2.37 33.11
C ALA A 158 -39.90 -3.77 32.71
N ARG A 159 -39.00 -4.62 32.18
CA ARG A 159 -39.35 -5.93 31.61
C ARG A 159 -38.80 -7.15 32.35
N LEU A 160 -37.93 -6.96 33.35
CA LEU A 160 -37.40 -8.05 34.18
C LEU A 160 -37.95 -7.91 35.61
N GLU A 161 -38.75 -8.88 36.04
CA GLU A 161 -39.23 -8.95 37.42
C GLU A 161 -38.05 -9.23 38.38
N GLY A 162 -37.92 -8.40 39.43
CA GLY A 162 -36.89 -8.55 40.48
C GLY A 162 -35.87 -7.41 40.57
N VAL A 163 -35.94 -6.39 39.73
CA VAL A 163 -35.08 -5.19 39.85
C VAL A 163 -35.72 -4.18 40.81
N GLY A 164 -35.17 -4.04 42.02
CA GLY A 164 -35.64 -3.07 43.02
C GLY A 164 -35.44 -1.60 42.60
N PRO A 165 -36.18 -0.65 43.21
CA PRO A 165 -36.11 0.77 42.84
C PRO A 165 -34.72 1.35 43.08
N ALA A 166 -34.30 2.25 42.19
CA ALA A 166 -32.98 2.87 42.23
C ALA A 166 -32.78 3.66 43.55
N ALA A 167 -31.67 3.39 44.24
CA ALA A 167 -31.30 4.12 45.45
C ALA A 167 -31.19 5.62 45.15
N PRO A 168 -31.77 6.50 45.99
CA PRO A 168 -31.85 7.94 45.74
C PRO A 168 -30.47 8.63 45.64
N GLU A 169 -29.44 7.98 46.18
CA GLU A 169 -28.05 8.45 46.13
C GLU A 169 -27.47 8.43 44.70
N LEU A 170 -27.87 7.48 43.86
CA LEU A 170 -27.39 7.39 42.46
C LEU A 170 -27.91 8.55 41.60
N ALA A 171 -29.12 9.05 41.90
CA ALA A 171 -29.69 10.19 41.19
C ALA A 171 -28.93 11.49 41.50
N GLN A 172 -28.43 11.65 42.73
CA GLN A 172 -27.61 12.80 43.10
C GLN A 172 -26.23 12.78 42.42
N VAL A 173 -25.62 11.59 42.29
CA VAL A 173 -24.33 11.44 41.59
C VAL A 173 -24.48 11.73 40.08
N LEU A 174 -25.57 11.28 39.45
CA LEU A 174 -25.84 11.56 38.04
C LEU A 174 -26.18 13.04 37.78
N ALA A 175 -26.85 13.70 38.74
CA ALA A 175 -27.13 15.13 38.67
C ALA A 175 -25.83 15.96 38.80
N ALA A 176 -24.93 15.58 39.71
CA ALA A 176 -23.62 16.21 39.86
C ALA A 176 -22.76 16.09 38.58
N LEU A 177 -22.72 14.89 37.98
CA LEU A 177 -21.99 14.65 36.73
C LEU A 177 -22.57 15.41 35.52
N ARG A 178 -23.91 15.53 35.43
CA ARG A 178 -24.54 16.32 34.36
C ARG A 178 -24.30 17.83 34.53
N GLY A 179 -24.20 18.32 35.76
CA GLY A 179 -23.84 19.70 36.07
C GLY A 179 -22.43 20.08 35.61
N GLU A 180 -21.44 19.21 35.85
CA GLU A 180 -20.05 19.44 35.41
C GLU A 180 -19.87 19.38 33.88
N ILE A 181 -20.61 18.51 33.20
CA ILE A 181 -20.57 18.40 31.73
C ILE A 181 -21.23 19.60 31.04
N ALA A 182 -22.23 20.23 31.67
CA ALA A 182 -22.85 21.45 31.16
C ALA A 182 -21.99 22.70 31.39
N ALA A 183 -21.30 22.79 32.54
CA ALA A 183 -20.38 23.88 32.85
C ALA A 183 -19.13 23.90 31.95
N SER A 184 -18.64 22.72 31.55
CA SER A 184 -17.48 22.59 30.64
C SER A 184 -17.77 22.88 29.16
N ARG A 185 -19.05 23.12 28.79
CA ARG A 185 -19.47 23.33 27.40
C ARG A 185 -19.71 24.80 27.02
N THR A 186 -19.63 25.74 27.96
CA THR A 186 -19.94 27.17 27.73
C THR A 186 -18.72 28.11 27.70
N GLU A 187 -17.50 27.61 27.94
CA GLU A 187 -16.26 28.39 27.80
C GLU A 187 -15.47 27.94 26.58
N THR A 188 -15.86 28.39 25.38
CA THR A 188 -14.95 28.39 24.22
C THR A 188 -15.30 29.54 23.27
N SER A 189 -14.93 30.76 23.65
CA SER A 189 -14.78 31.87 22.71
C SER A 189 -13.90 32.98 23.31
N SER A 190 -12.94 33.44 22.51
CA SER A 190 -11.98 34.55 22.71
C SER A 190 -10.64 34.24 23.41
N ALA A 191 -9.58 34.83 22.85
CA ALA A 191 -8.19 34.44 22.98
C ALA A 191 -7.39 35.34 23.94
N GLN A 192 -6.71 34.74 24.93
CA GLN A 192 -5.39 35.14 25.44
C GLN A 192 -4.86 34.10 26.49
N PRO A 193 -3.54 33.83 26.60
CA PRO A 193 -3.02 32.77 27.47
C PRO A 193 -3.05 33.11 28.97
N TRP A 194 -3.64 32.21 29.75
CA TRP A 194 -3.97 32.27 31.19
C TRP A 194 -2.80 32.28 32.19
N TRP A 195 -1.54 32.23 31.75
CA TRP A 195 -0.39 32.08 32.68
C TRP A 195 0.15 33.41 33.26
N LYS A 196 -0.36 34.57 32.85
CA LYS A 196 0.00 35.88 33.44
C LYS A 196 -0.88 36.34 34.62
N GLN A 197 -1.88 35.55 35.05
CA GLN A 197 -2.78 35.89 36.18
C GLN A 197 -2.56 35.04 37.46
N LEU A 198 -1.52 34.21 37.52
CA LEU A 198 -1.25 33.28 38.63
C LEU A 198 0.02 33.60 39.45
N LEU A 199 0.48 34.85 39.45
CA LEU A 199 1.56 35.32 40.33
C LEU A 199 1.02 36.34 41.36
N PRO A 200 0.92 35.98 42.66
CA PRO A 200 0.86 36.95 43.74
C PRO A 200 2.28 37.30 44.21
N SER A 201 2.58 38.59 44.27
CA SER A 201 3.73 39.20 44.93
C SER A 201 3.74 38.89 46.44
N PRO A 202 4.91 38.74 47.09
CA PRO A 202 4.97 38.40 48.50
C PRO A 202 4.68 39.62 49.37
N ASN A 203 3.86 39.45 50.42
CA ASN A 203 3.99 40.27 51.62
C ASN A 203 3.71 39.41 52.87
N PRO A 204 4.51 39.54 53.94
CA PRO A 204 4.41 38.71 55.13
C PRO A 204 3.50 39.37 56.17
N GLY A 205 2.60 38.60 56.78
CA GLY A 205 1.91 39.08 57.98
C GLY A 205 0.55 38.43 58.23
N SER A 206 0.50 37.67 59.32
CA SER A 206 -0.66 37.41 60.16
C SER A 206 -1.69 36.33 59.75
N ALA A 207 -2.11 35.61 60.79
CA ALA A 207 -3.33 34.83 60.95
C ALA A 207 -3.40 33.44 60.27
N ALA A 208 -2.66 32.51 60.88
CA ALA A 208 -3.15 31.16 61.08
C ALA A 208 -4.45 31.18 61.91
N ALA A 209 -5.49 30.46 61.45
CA ALA A 209 -6.40 29.62 62.26
C ALA A 209 -7.79 29.49 61.62
N SER A 210 -7.97 28.48 60.74
CA SER A 210 -9.20 27.69 60.52
C SER A 210 -9.23 27.06 59.12
N ALA A 211 -8.51 25.95 58.93
CA ALA A 211 -8.65 25.12 57.73
C ALA A 211 -8.82 23.63 58.13
N PRO A 212 -9.80 22.89 57.58
CA PRO A 212 -10.09 21.50 57.96
C PRO A 212 -8.94 20.52 57.64
N ARG A 213 -8.73 19.51 58.50
CA ARG A 213 -7.61 18.52 58.43
C ARG A 213 -7.48 17.75 57.10
N TRP A 214 -8.55 17.63 56.31
CA TRP A 214 -8.48 16.97 55.00
C TRP A 214 -7.72 17.80 53.94
N MET A 215 -7.58 19.12 54.15
CA MET A 215 -6.82 20.02 53.28
C MET A 215 -5.32 20.14 53.69
N GLN A 216 -4.94 19.68 54.89
CA GLN A 216 -3.54 19.53 55.29
C GLN A 216 -2.89 18.23 54.79
N GLY A 217 -3.70 17.22 54.41
CA GLY A 217 -3.22 15.99 53.77
C GLY A 217 -2.91 16.16 52.29
N LEU A 218 -3.71 16.94 51.56
CA LEU A 218 -3.52 17.20 50.13
C LEU A 218 -2.30 18.10 49.83
N LEU A 219 -1.88 18.97 50.75
CA LEU A 219 -0.66 19.77 50.62
C LEU A 219 0.64 19.04 51.02
N ARG A 220 0.55 17.84 51.64
CA ARG A 220 1.73 16.99 51.92
C ARG A 220 1.99 15.91 50.86
N ALA A 221 1.01 15.57 50.02
CA ALA A 221 1.21 14.72 48.84
C ALA A 221 1.78 15.48 47.63
N ALA A 222 1.51 16.80 47.53
CA ALA A 222 2.07 17.65 46.47
C ALA A 222 3.53 18.10 46.75
N ALA A 223 4.06 17.88 47.95
CA ALA A 223 5.45 18.19 48.32
C ALA A 223 6.42 17.00 48.19
N ALA A 224 5.94 15.80 47.82
CA ALA A 224 6.75 14.59 47.66
C ALA A 224 7.06 14.22 46.18
N LEU A 225 6.70 15.07 45.22
CA LEU A 225 7.07 14.94 43.81
C LEU A 225 8.08 16.01 43.34
N ARG A 226 8.74 16.67 44.30
CA ARG A 226 9.75 17.72 44.05
C ARG A 226 11.14 17.40 44.60
N SER A 227 11.39 16.15 45.00
CA SER A 227 12.71 15.68 45.44
C SER A 227 13.02 14.33 44.79
N GLY A 228 13.47 14.39 43.54
CA GLY A 228 13.88 13.21 42.78
C GLY A 228 14.51 13.51 41.42
N ALA A 229 15.05 14.72 41.22
CA ALA A 229 15.84 15.06 40.04
C ALA A 229 16.84 16.17 40.42
N GLY A 230 18.09 15.79 40.64
CA GLY A 230 19.23 16.72 40.66
C GLY A 230 20.23 16.44 41.77
N GLN A 231 21.45 16.11 41.34
CA GLN A 231 22.76 15.99 42.02
C GLN A 231 23.18 14.54 42.34
N LEU A 232 24.29 13.98 41.84
CA LEU A 232 25.51 14.44 41.13
C LEU A 232 25.97 13.27 40.21
N GLY A 233 26.70 13.37 39.10
CA GLY A 233 27.74 14.30 38.64
C GLY A 233 29.01 13.48 38.29
N ILE A 234 29.81 13.94 37.30
CA ILE A 234 31.02 13.32 36.68
C ILE A 234 30.68 12.62 35.35
N GLY A 235 31.13 13.01 34.14
CA GLY A 235 32.17 13.94 33.69
C GLY A 235 33.08 13.21 32.69
N PHE A 236 33.01 13.54 31.40
CA PHE A 236 34.02 13.38 30.32
C PHE A 236 33.40 14.04 29.06
N GLY A 237 34.00 14.97 28.32
CA GLY A 237 35.40 15.03 27.88
C GLY A 237 35.41 14.62 26.40
N GLY A 238 35.56 15.58 25.48
CA GLY A 238 35.48 15.34 24.04
C GLY A 238 36.63 14.52 23.47
N PHE A 239 36.38 13.83 22.36
CA PHE A 239 37.37 13.55 21.31
C PHE A 239 36.68 13.14 20.00
N ASP A 240 37.38 13.48 18.92
CA ASP A 240 37.08 13.31 17.49
C ASP A 240 36.98 11.86 16.98
N GLY A 241 36.35 11.74 15.80
CA GLY A 241 36.60 10.69 14.79
C GLY A 241 35.95 9.34 15.11
N THR A 242 35.15 8.69 14.28
CA THR A 242 35.31 8.39 12.85
C THR A 242 34.08 7.55 12.44
N GLY A 243 33.67 7.60 11.17
CA GLY A 243 32.78 6.57 10.58
C GLY A 243 31.40 7.06 10.10
N GLY A 244 31.38 7.98 9.14
CA GLY A 244 30.18 8.29 8.35
C GLY A 244 29.92 7.20 7.31
N GLY A 245 28.81 6.48 7.46
CA GLY A 245 28.29 5.53 6.48
C GLY A 245 26.76 5.49 6.56
N SER A 246 26.10 6.41 5.87
CA SER A 246 24.64 6.45 5.73
C SER A 246 24.21 6.50 4.26
N GLY A 247 23.83 5.35 3.71
CA GLY A 247 22.68 5.24 2.80
C GLY A 247 21.61 4.48 3.60
N GLY A 248 20.36 4.88 3.69
CA GLY A 248 19.49 5.49 2.69
C GLY A 248 18.31 4.52 2.53
N GLY A 249 17.15 4.85 3.10
CA GLY A 249 15.94 4.04 2.94
C GLY A 249 14.94 4.08 4.10
N ALA A 250 14.57 5.27 4.59
CA ALA A 250 13.39 5.40 5.44
C ALA A 250 12.19 5.79 4.57
N SER A 251 11.44 4.77 4.18
CA SER A 251 10.10 4.89 3.60
C SER A 251 9.12 5.30 4.69
N LEU A 252 8.51 6.47 4.53
CA LEU A 252 7.31 6.87 5.26
C LEU A 252 6.12 6.04 4.78
N PRO A 253 5.29 5.54 5.70
CA PRO A 253 3.85 5.56 5.48
C PRO A 253 3.21 6.62 6.36
N SER A 254 2.49 7.50 5.66
CA SER A 254 1.43 8.36 6.16
C SER A 254 0.46 7.58 7.03
N ALA A 255 0.19 8.07 8.24
CA ALA A 255 -0.98 7.72 9.03
C ALA A 255 -1.69 9.01 9.39
N GLY A 256 -2.87 9.20 8.79
CA GLY A 256 -3.79 10.28 9.11
C GLY A 256 -4.17 10.24 10.59
N THR A 257 -4.09 11.41 11.21
CA THR A 257 -4.62 11.73 12.51
C THR A 257 -6.14 11.64 12.48
N SER A 258 -6.70 10.57 13.05
CA SER A 258 -8.07 10.61 13.57
C SER A 258 -8.02 10.83 15.07
N THR A 259 -8.49 12.00 15.47
CA THR A 259 -8.80 12.43 16.83
C THR A 259 -9.81 11.48 17.47
N GLY A 260 -9.35 10.71 18.46
CA GLY A 260 -10.19 9.77 19.22
C GLY A 260 -11.07 10.46 20.28
N PRO A 261 -12.15 9.78 20.72
CA PRO A 261 -12.87 10.15 21.93
C PRO A 261 -12.15 9.66 23.21
N LEU A 262 -12.47 10.31 24.34
CA LEU A 262 -11.90 10.19 25.69
C LEU A 262 -11.66 8.74 26.21
N PRO A 263 -10.68 8.52 27.11
CA PRO A 263 -10.16 7.19 27.42
C PRO A 263 -11.00 6.47 28.48
N LEU A 264 -11.94 5.63 28.03
CA LEU A 264 -12.63 4.63 28.87
C LEU A 264 -11.65 3.71 29.63
N ASP A 265 -10.40 3.62 29.16
CA ASP A 265 -9.35 2.76 29.74
C ASP A 265 -8.76 3.30 31.04
N ALA A 266 -8.84 4.61 31.32
CA ALA A 266 -8.39 5.16 32.60
C ALA A 266 -9.38 4.82 33.72
N LEU A 267 -10.68 4.93 33.44
CA LEU A 267 -11.77 4.63 34.38
C LEU A 267 -11.86 3.12 34.66
N ARG A 268 -11.60 2.29 33.64
CA ARG A 268 -11.49 0.83 33.76
C ARG A 268 -10.28 0.37 34.58
N ARG A 269 -9.13 1.06 34.47
CA ARG A 269 -7.94 0.81 35.32
C ARG A 269 -8.19 1.15 36.79
N ALA A 270 -9.00 2.16 37.08
CA ALA A 270 -9.41 2.47 38.45
C ALA A 270 -10.36 1.40 39.02
N ALA A 271 -11.32 0.90 38.23
CA ALA A 271 -12.22 -0.18 38.62
C ALA A 271 -11.48 -1.50 38.89
N ALA A 272 -10.49 -1.86 38.05
CA ALA A 272 -9.64 -3.02 38.27
C ALA A 272 -8.85 -2.91 39.59
N ARG A 273 -8.26 -1.74 39.89
CA ARG A 273 -7.54 -1.51 41.17
C ARG A 273 -8.45 -1.56 42.39
N LEU A 274 -9.72 -1.14 42.26
CA LEU A 274 -10.74 -1.26 43.31
C LEU A 274 -11.14 -2.73 43.56
N LEU A 275 -11.27 -3.53 42.50
CA LEU A 275 -11.54 -4.97 42.60
C LEU A 275 -10.37 -5.75 43.23
N PHE A 276 -9.12 -5.37 42.92
CA PHE A 276 -7.92 -5.94 43.56
C PHE A 276 -7.79 -5.54 45.03
N ARG A 277 -8.17 -4.30 45.41
CA ARG A 277 -8.17 -3.85 46.82
C ARG A 277 -9.31 -4.41 47.67
N ALA A 278 -10.39 -4.88 47.06
CA ALA A 278 -11.55 -5.44 47.76
C ALA A 278 -11.44 -6.95 48.08
N GLY A 279 -10.32 -7.62 47.76
CA GLY A 279 -10.12 -9.04 48.08
C GLY A 279 -10.98 -10.04 47.28
N LEU A 280 -11.74 -9.58 46.27
CA LEU A 280 -12.65 -10.40 45.48
C LEU A 280 -11.98 -11.17 44.33
N ALA A 281 -10.70 -10.90 44.04
CA ALA A 281 -9.92 -11.63 43.04
C ALA A 281 -9.79 -13.14 43.36
N GLY A 282 -9.74 -13.52 44.64
CA GLY A 282 -9.61 -14.92 45.08
C GLY A 282 -10.88 -15.77 44.95
N ILE A 283 -12.04 -15.16 44.71
CA ILE A 283 -13.31 -15.91 44.55
C ILE A 283 -13.56 -16.26 43.07
N VAL A 284 -13.16 -15.38 42.15
CA VAL A 284 -13.23 -15.62 40.70
C VAL A 284 -12.26 -16.74 40.28
N GLY A 285 -11.05 -16.75 40.84
CA GLY A 285 -10.06 -17.81 40.59
C GLY A 285 -10.47 -19.19 41.08
N ARG A 286 -11.22 -19.31 42.19
CA ARG A 286 -11.65 -20.62 42.74
C ARG A 286 -12.71 -21.35 41.91
N ARG A 287 -13.51 -20.62 41.12
CA ARG A 287 -14.47 -21.22 40.18
C ARG A 287 -13.77 -21.64 38.88
N GLN A 288 -12.86 -20.81 38.38
CA GLN A 288 -12.05 -21.12 37.21
C GLN A 288 -11.10 -22.30 37.47
N ALA A 289 -10.46 -22.37 38.64
CA ALA A 289 -9.62 -23.50 39.04
C ALA A 289 -10.41 -24.82 39.17
N ARG A 290 -11.65 -24.78 39.68
CA ARG A 290 -12.52 -25.96 39.74
C ARG A 290 -12.92 -26.46 38.35
N TYR A 291 -13.19 -25.54 37.42
CA TYR A 291 -13.47 -25.88 36.03
C TYR A 291 -12.25 -26.52 35.36
N ILE A 292 -11.07 -25.90 35.51
CA ILE A 292 -9.81 -26.40 34.94
C ILE A 292 -9.46 -27.76 35.53
N ASN A 293 -9.53 -27.95 36.85
CA ASN A 293 -9.27 -29.24 37.49
C ASN A 293 -10.23 -30.33 37.00
N ARG A 294 -11.53 -30.03 36.88
CA ARG A 294 -12.49 -31.00 36.37
C ARG A 294 -12.20 -31.37 34.92
N MET A 295 -11.79 -30.41 34.09
CA MET A 295 -11.40 -30.64 32.70
C MET A 295 -10.11 -31.48 32.60
N MET A 296 -9.07 -31.17 33.41
CA MET A 296 -7.85 -31.98 33.49
C MET A 296 -8.16 -33.42 33.95
N GLU A 297 -9.05 -33.59 34.93
CA GLU A 297 -9.47 -34.90 35.43
C GLU A 297 -10.20 -35.72 34.34
N MET A 298 -10.98 -35.10 33.45
CA MET A 298 -11.58 -35.78 32.29
C MET A 298 -10.51 -36.25 31.29
N PHE A 299 -9.48 -35.44 31.03
CA PHE A 299 -8.36 -35.84 30.18
C PHE A 299 -7.55 -37.00 30.79
N GLU A 300 -7.31 -36.97 32.11
CA GLU A 300 -6.61 -38.04 32.84
C GLU A 300 -7.41 -39.35 32.86
N ARG A 301 -8.74 -39.27 33.02
CA ARG A 301 -9.65 -40.43 32.97
C ARG A 301 -9.81 -41.03 31.57
N GLY A 302 -9.33 -40.35 30.52
CA GLY A 302 -9.44 -40.81 29.14
C GLY A 302 -10.82 -40.55 28.51
N GLU A 303 -11.65 -39.70 29.11
CA GLU A 303 -12.96 -39.28 28.57
C GLU A 303 -12.77 -38.20 27.49
N LEU A 304 -11.96 -38.49 26.47
CA LEU A 304 -11.44 -37.49 25.54
C LEU A 304 -12.53 -36.72 24.79
N GLY A 305 -13.63 -37.36 24.40
CA GLY A 305 -14.72 -36.68 23.69
C GLY A 305 -15.39 -35.58 24.51
N GLU A 306 -15.62 -35.82 25.80
CA GLU A 306 -16.22 -34.85 26.71
C GLU A 306 -15.18 -33.82 27.18
N ALA A 307 -13.94 -34.27 27.41
CA ALA A 307 -12.82 -33.41 27.76
C ALA A 307 -12.56 -32.33 26.69
N LEU A 308 -12.62 -32.70 25.40
CA LEU A 308 -12.44 -31.77 24.28
C LEU A 308 -13.54 -30.70 24.19
N ARG A 309 -14.78 -31.03 24.57
CA ARG A 309 -15.88 -30.06 24.61
C ARG A 309 -15.69 -28.99 25.68
N HIS A 310 -14.98 -29.33 26.75
CA HIS A 310 -14.64 -28.46 27.85
C HIS A 310 -13.27 -27.76 27.71
N ALA A 311 -12.48 -28.13 26.70
CA ALA A 311 -11.13 -27.65 26.52
C ALA A 311 -11.07 -26.15 26.21
N ILE A 312 -10.02 -25.51 26.72
CA ILE A 312 -9.77 -24.07 26.57
C ILE A 312 -8.70 -23.90 25.48
N PRO A 313 -8.96 -23.09 24.44
CA PRO A 313 -8.00 -22.83 23.37
C PRO A 313 -6.81 -22.00 23.91
N LEU A 314 -5.59 -22.41 23.58
CA LEU A 314 -4.35 -21.76 24.01
C LEU A 314 -3.96 -20.71 22.96
N ASP A 315 -4.50 -19.49 23.06
CA ASP A 315 -4.17 -18.41 22.13
C ASP A 315 -2.66 -18.11 22.08
N GLY A 316 -2.20 -17.66 20.92
CA GLY A 316 -0.79 -17.58 20.53
C GLY A 316 0.02 -16.58 21.34
N ALA A 317 1.19 -17.06 21.80
CA ALA A 317 2.26 -16.36 22.52
C ALA A 317 1.87 -15.72 23.88
N PRO A 318 2.72 -15.82 24.92
CA PRO A 318 2.53 -15.06 26.15
C PRO A 318 2.64 -13.57 25.82
N SER A 319 1.50 -12.92 25.59
CA SER A 319 1.46 -11.47 25.43
C SER A 319 1.86 -10.86 26.78
N SER A 320 3.00 -10.17 26.82
CA SER A 320 3.59 -9.47 27.97
C SER A 320 2.78 -8.25 28.44
N LEU A 321 1.55 -8.09 27.95
CA LEU A 321 0.59 -7.09 28.39
C LEU A 321 -0.48 -7.76 29.28
N PRO A 322 -0.79 -7.18 30.45
CA PRO A 322 -1.80 -7.73 31.35
C PRO A 322 -3.17 -7.74 30.66
N SER A 323 -3.58 -8.92 30.19
CA SER A 323 -4.89 -9.15 29.59
C SER A 323 -5.98 -9.13 30.66
N ILE A 324 -7.12 -8.52 30.33
CA ILE A 324 -8.26 -8.38 31.23
C ILE A 324 -8.83 -9.78 31.52
N PRO A 325 -8.96 -10.21 32.79
CA PRO A 325 -9.53 -11.51 33.09
C PRO A 325 -11.00 -11.57 32.66
N ALA A 326 -11.35 -12.60 31.89
CA ALA A 326 -12.74 -12.91 31.55
C ALA A 326 -13.56 -13.14 32.83
N LEU A 327 -14.66 -12.39 32.99
CA LEU A 327 -15.56 -12.50 34.15
C LEU A 327 -16.59 -13.64 34.03
N GLY A 328 -16.51 -14.47 32.97
CA GLY A 328 -17.37 -15.62 32.72
C GLY A 328 -16.61 -16.95 32.74
N VAL A 329 -17.32 -18.05 33.04
CA VAL A 329 -16.80 -19.41 32.87
C VAL A 329 -16.99 -19.87 31.42
N PRO A 330 -16.03 -20.58 30.80
CA PRO A 330 -16.23 -21.18 29.48
C PRO A 330 -17.40 -22.18 29.49
N SER A 331 -18.25 -22.13 28.46
CA SER A 331 -19.34 -23.11 28.28
C SER A 331 -18.91 -24.23 27.34
N ALA A 332 -19.39 -25.46 27.58
CA ALA A 332 -19.13 -26.62 26.73
C ALA A 332 -19.60 -26.40 25.29
N ARG A 333 -18.80 -26.83 24.30
CA ARG A 333 -19.19 -26.76 22.89
C ARG A 333 -20.19 -27.88 22.55
N PRO A 334 -21.28 -27.58 21.81
CA PRO A 334 -22.31 -28.57 21.48
C PRO A 334 -21.84 -29.62 20.45
N ASP A 335 -20.83 -29.34 19.63
CA ASP A 335 -20.27 -30.27 18.63
C ASP A 335 -18.78 -29.98 18.33
N LEU A 336 -18.00 -31.01 17.99
CA LEU A 336 -16.58 -30.93 17.59
C LEU A 336 -16.42 -30.65 16.08
N ARG A 337 -17.30 -29.82 15.50
CA ARG A 337 -17.27 -29.47 14.08
C ARG A 337 -16.36 -28.27 13.83
N PHE A 338 -15.57 -28.34 12.76
CA PHE A 338 -14.74 -27.23 12.31
C PHE A 338 -15.61 -26.04 11.93
N THR A 339 -15.52 -24.95 12.69
CA THR A 339 -16.20 -23.70 12.35
C THR A 339 -15.29 -22.89 11.44
N ALA A 340 -15.60 -22.87 10.14
CA ALA A 340 -14.80 -22.21 9.10
C ALA A 340 -14.73 -20.67 9.21
N LEU A 341 -15.41 -20.07 10.20
CA LEU A 341 -15.58 -18.61 10.30
C LEU A 341 -15.53 -18.15 11.76
N THR A 342 -14.33 -17.96 12.32
CA THR A 342 -14.14 -17.01 13.44
C THR A 342 -12.66 -16.73 13.70
N GLY A 343 -12.19 -15.59 13.20
CA GLY A 343 -11.06 -14.85 13.77
C GLY A 343 -11.61 -13.73 14.63
N GLY A 344 -12.04 -14.04 15.86
CA GLY A 344 -12.56 -13.06 16.81
C GLY A 344 -11.86 -13.24 18.14
N ALA A 345 -11.13 -12.22 18.58
CA ALA A 345 -10.39 -12.18 19.84
C ALA A 345 -11.29 -12.54 21.03
N GLY A 346 -11.22 -13.78 21.48
CA GLY A 346 -11.83 -14.25 22.71
C GLY A 346 -10.94 -13.87 23.89
N SER A 347 -11.56 -13.39 24.96
CA SER A 347 -10.89 -13.02 26.21
C SER A 347 -9.97 -14.14 26.71
N SER A 348 -8.66 -13.90 26.78
CA SER A 348 -7.69 -14.85 27.30
C SER A 348 -7.81 -14.93 28.83
N ILE A 349 -7.91 -16.14 29.35
CA ILE A 349 -7.73 -16.40 30.79
C ILE A 349 -6.24 -16.23 31.05
N GLY A 350 -5.87 -15.33 31.97
CA GLY A 350 -4.49 -15.16 32.42
C GLY A 350 -4.01 -16.39 33.19
N LEU A 351 -3.67 -17.46 32.47
CA LEU A 351 -3.09 -18.69 32.97
C LEU A 351 -1.58 -18.46 33.18
N GLY A 352 -1.02 -18.94 34.30
CA GLY A 352 0.43 -18.89 34.54
C GLY A 352 1.21 -19.72 33.51
N GLU A 353 2.45 -19.33 33.20
CA GLU A 353 3.29 -19.97 32.18
C GLU A 353 3.44 -21.49 32.39
N ASP A 354 3.61 -21.94 33.64
CA ASP A 354 3.74 -23.36 33.99
C ASP A 354 2.46 -24.16 33.69
N LEU A 355 1.29 -23.57 33.96
CA LEU A 355 0.00 -24.19 33.66
C LEU A 355 -0.27 -24.21 32.15
N PHE A 356 0.19 -23.18 31.43
CA PHE A 356 0.15 -23.15 29.96
C PHE A 356 1.00 -24.28 29.36
N ALA A 357 2.20 -24.50 29.90
CA ALA A 357 3.10 -25.57 29.47
C ALA A 357 2.52 -26.96 29.79
N SER A 358 1.92 -27.14 30.98
CA SER A 358 1.29 -28.41 31.35
C SER A 358 0.07 -28.72 30.47
N LEU A 359 -0.79 -27.73 30.19
CA LEU A 359 -1.94 -27.88 29.29
C LEU A 359 -1.51 -28.20 27.87
N ARG A 360 -0.46 -27.54 27.35
CA ARG A 360 0.10 -27.85 26.03
C ARG A 360 0.61 -29.29 25.95
N THR A 361 1.25 -29.77 27.01
CA THR A 361 1.75 -31.15 27.09
C THR A 361 0.59 -32.14 27.11
N MET A 362 -0.43 -31.87 27.94
CA MET A 362 -1.65 -32.67 28.02
C MET A 362 -2.39 -32.74 26.68
N TYR A 363 -2.55 -31.62 25.98
CA TYR A 363 -3.20 -31.59 24.67
C TYR A 363 -2.37 -32.33 23.60
N ARG A 364 -1.03 -32.26 23.62
CA ARG A 364 -0.19 -33.09 22.73
C ARG A 364 -0.33 -34.59 23.02
N GLN A 365 -0.37 -34.99 24.29
CA GLN A 365 -0.62 -36.38 24.67
C GLN A 365 -2.02 -36.86 24.25
N ALA A 366 -3.03 -35.99 24.39
CA ALA A 366 -4.38 -36.27 23.92
C ALA A 366 -4.43 -36.42 22.39
N PHE A 367 -3.71 -35.57 21.65
CA PHE A 367 -3.56 -35.70 20.20
C PHE A 367 -2.96 -37.06 19.80
N GLU A 368 -1.84 -37.47 20.40
CA GLU A 368 -1.19 -38.76 20.11
C GLU A 368 -2.10 -39.96 20.44
N ARG A 369 -2.94 -39.81 21.47
CA ARG A 369 -3.89 -40.84 21.86
C ARG A 369 -5.06 -40.95 20.87
N LEU A 370 -5.61 -39.81 20.44
CA LEU A 370 -6.66 -39.76 19.41
C LEU A 370 -6.15 -40.27 18.05
N GLU A 371 -4.89 -40.00 17.70
CA GLU A 371 -4.24 -40.55 16.51
C GLU A 371 -4.16 -42.08 16.58
N ARG A 372 -3.73 -42.64 17.72
CA ARG A 372 -3.70 -44.10 17.96
C ARG A 372 -5.07 -44.75 17.93
N GLU A 373 -6.11 -44.06 18.39
CA GLU A 373 -7.50 -44.51 18.36
C GLU A 373 -8.16 -44.34 16.98
N GLY A 374 -7.48 -43.75 16.00
CA GLY A 374 -8.01 -43.52 14.65
C GLY A 374 -9.05 -42.39 14.56
N ARG A 375 -9.20 -41.56 15.61
CA ARG A 375 -10.13 -40.44 15.67
C ARG A 375 -9.51 -39.18 15.06
N ILE A 376 -9.26 -39.25 13.75
CA ILE A 376 -8.45 -38.27 13.00
C ILE A 376 -9.04 -36.85 13.05
N GLU A 377 -10.36 -36.69 12.93
CA GLU A 377 -11.00 -35.37 12.93
C GLU A 377 -10.84 -34.66 14.28
N GLU A 378 -10.95 -35.40 15.38
CA GLU A 378 -10.78 -34.86 16.73
C GLU A 378 -9.32 -34.56 17.04
N ALA A 379 -8.39 -35.40 16.58
CA ALA A 379 -6.96 -35.12 16.66
C ALA A 379 -6.61 -33.83 15.90
N ALA A 380 -7.15 -33.64 14.69
CA ALA A 380 -6.98 -32.40 13.93
C ALA A 380 -7.63 -31.20 14.62
N PHE A 381 -8.78 -31.38 15.29
CA PHE A 381 -9.40 -30.34 16.11
C PHE A 381 -8.47 -29.90 17.26
N VAL A 382 -7.80 -30.81 17.95
CA VAL A 382 -6.83 -30.47 19.00
C VAL A 382 -5.70 -29.60 18.45
N LEU A 383 -5.09 -30.00 17.33
CA LEU A 383 -4.01 -29.23 16.71
C LEU A 383 -4.50 -27.85 16.25
N ALA A 384 -5.66 -27.83 15.59
CA ALA A 384 -6.20 -26.63 14.96
C ALA A 384 -6.75 -25.63 15.97
N GLU A 385 -7.63 -26.04 16.89
CA GLU A 385 -8.39 -25.15 17.79
C GLU A 385 -7.72 -24.98 19.15
N LEU A 386 -7.11 -26.03 19.71
CA LEU A 386 -6.55 -25.97 21.07
C LEU A 386 -5.10 -25.50 21.07
N LEU A 387 -4.31 -25.96 20.09
CA LEU A 387 -2.89 -25.64 19.99
C LEU A 387 -2.55 -24.54 18.98
N TYR A 388 -3.53 -24.08 18.19
CA TYR A 388 -3.37 -23.11 17.09
C TYR A 388 -2.28 -23.48 16.07
N ALA A 389 -1.91 -24.75 15.98
CA ALA A 389 -0.93 -25.29 15.04
C ALA A 389 -1.61 -25.60 13.70
N SER A 390 -2.14 -24.56 13.03
CA SER A 390 -3.00 -24.71 11.85
C SER A 390 -2.29 -25.39 10.66
N GLU A 391 -1.01 -25.13 10.43
CA GLU A 391 -0.25 -25.82 9.37
C GLU A 391 0.03 -27.29 9.72
N GLU A 392 0.33 -27.58 10.99
CA GLU A 392 0.53 -28.95 11.50
C GLU A 392 -0.76 -29.77 11.37
N ALA A 393 -1.91 -29.16 11.68
CA ALA A 393 -3.23 -29.77 11.53
C ALA A 393 -3.56 -30.09 10.06
N VAL A 394 -3.27 -29.17 9.14
CA VAL A 394 -3.48 -29.39 7.70
C VAL A 394 -2.58 -30.50 7.17
N ALA A 395 -1.29 -30.52 7.57
CA ALA A 395 -0.36 -31.58 7.19
C ALA A 395 -0.72 -32.95 7.81
N PHE A 396 -1.31 -32.96 9.01
CA PHE A 396 -1.83 -34.16 9.64
C PHE A 396 -3.04 -34.72 8.87
N LEU A 397 -4.02 -33.87 8.52
CA LEU A 397 -5.17 -34.27 7.72
C LEU A 397 -4.78 -34.79 6.34
N GLU A 398 -3.75 -34.21 5.72
CA GLU A 398 -3.19 -34.68 4.44
C GLU A 398 -2.62 -36.10 4.55
N ARG A 399 -1.84 -36.39 5.60
CA ARG A 399 -1.27 -37.73 5.85
C ARG A 399 -2.34 -38.82 6.01
N HIS A 400 -3.51 -38.46 6.53
CA HIS A 400 -4.65 -39.37 6.70
C HIS A 400 -5.69 -39.31 5.55
N SER A 401 -5.32 -38.74 4.40
CA SER A 401 -6.17 -38.67 3.20
C SER A 401 -7.50 -37.92 3.41
N ARG A 402 -7.56 -36.99 4.37
CA ARG A 402 -8.73 -36.14 4.64
C ARG A 402 -8.57 -34.78 3.94
N PHE A 403 -8.38 -34.81 2.62
CA PHE A 403 -8.02 -33.64 1.83
C PHE A 403 -9.08 -32.53 1.81
N GLN A 404 -10.37 -32.88 1.75
CA GLN A 404 -11.44 -31.89 1.73
C GLN A 404 -11.47 -31.09 3.03
N LEU A 405 -11.38 -31.77 4.17
CA LEU A 405 -11.35 -31.12 5.48
C LEU A 405 -10.08 -30.28 5.67
N ALA A 406 -8.94 -30.76 5.17
CA ALA A 406 -7.69 -30.00 5.17
C ALA A 406 -7.82 -28.69 4.36
N ALA A 407 -8.52 -28.74 3.23
CA ALA A 407 -8.74 -27.58 2.37
C ALA A 407 -9.70 -26.56 2.99
N GLU A 408 -10.82 -27.03 3.56
CA GLU A 408 -11.78 -26.19 4.27
C GLU A 408 -11.14 -25.50 5.48
N MET A 409 -10.30 -26.22 6.22
CA MET A 409 -9.53 -25.66 7.33
C MET A 409 -8.52 -24.62 6.87
N ALA A 410 -7.77 -24.90 5.81
CA ALA A 410 -6.79 -23.96 5.28
C ALA A 410 -7.43 -22.66 4.80
N GLU A 411 -8.58 -22.76 4.12
CA GLU A 411 -9.36 -21.60 3.65
C GLU A 411 -9.98 -20.82 4.83
N GLY A 412 -10.63 -21.50 5.77
CA GLY A 412 -11.28 -20.86 6.92
C GLY A 412 -10.31 -20.16 7.88
N ARG A 413 -9.06 -20.65 7.95
CA ARG A 413 -7.98 -20.05 8.74
C ARG A 413 -7.16 -19.00 7.98
N ALA A 414 -7.50 -18.74 6.72
CA ALA A 414 -6.76 -17.83 5.84
C ALA A 414 -5.24 -18.12 5.81
N LEU A 415 -4.87 -19.40 5.70
CA LEU A 415 -3.47 -19.84 5.55
C LEU A 415 -2.83 -19.28 4.26
N PRO A 416 -1.49 -19.38 4.09
CA PRO A 416 -0.82 -18.93 2.88
C PRO A 416 -1.54 -19.40 1.60
N PRO A 417 -1.85 -18.50 0.65
CA PRO A 417 -2.69 -18.84 -0.50
C PRO A 417 -2.21 -20.04 -1.32
N GLY A 418 -0.89 -20.26 -1.46
CA GLY A 418 -0.37 -21.43 -2.16
C GLY A 418 -0.69 -22.77 -1.48
N LEU A 419 -0.78 -22.78 -0.14
CA LEU A 419 -1.21 -23.97 0.62
C LEU A 419 -2.70 -24.24 0.42
N ILE A 420 -3.54 -23.21 0.42
CA ILE A 420 -4.99 -23.35 0.18
C ILE A 420 -5.26 -23.94 -1.20
N VAL A 421 -4.59 -23.40 -2.23
CA VAL A 421 -4.72 -23.89 -3.62
C VAL A 421 -4.25 -25.34 -3.73
N ARG A 422 -3.11 -25.69 -3.11
CA ARG A 422 -2.62 -27.08 -3.05
C ARG A 422 -3.66 -28.01 -2.40
N GLN A 423 -4.23 -27.65 -1.26
CA GLN A 423 -5.19 -28.53 -0.58
C GLN A 423 -6.50 -28.71 -1.35
N TRP A 424 -7.04 -27.64 -1.96
CA TRP A 424 -8.20 -27.79 -2.83
C TRP A 424 -7.93 -28.63 -4.08
N PHE A 425 -6.70 -28.54 -4.61
CA PHE A 425 -6.27 -29.36 -5.74
C PHE A 425 -6.14 -30.84 -5.35
N LEU A 426 -5.53 -31.14 -4.19
CA LEU A 426 -5.44 -32.51 -3.66
C LEU A 426 -6.82 -33.08 -3.28
N ALA A 427 -7.75 -32.23 -2.86
CA ALA A 427 -9.14 -32.62 -2.59
C ALA A 427 -9.95 -32.92 -3.86
N GLY A 428 -9.37 -32.74 -5.05
CA GLY A 428 -10.03 -32.97 -6.34
C GLY A 428 -10.93 -31.82 -6.83
N ASN A 429 -11.10 -30.76 -6.02
CA ASN A 429 -11.87 -29.58 -6.41
C ASN A 429 -10.99 -28.58 -7.19
N THR A 430 -10.65 -28.97 -8.42
CA THR A 430 -9.75 -28.21 -9.29
C THR A 430 -10.30 -26.83 -9.65
N ASP A 431 -11.61 -26.72 -9.86
CA ASP A 431 -12.26 -25.44 -10.19
C ASP A 431 -12.11 -24.41 -9.06
N ARG A 432 -12.34 -24.81 -7.80
CA ARG A 432 -12.16 -23.93 -6.65
C ARG A 432 -10.70 -23.56 -6.44
N ALA A 433 -9.78 -24.51 -6.61
CA ALA A 433 -8.34 -24.25 -6.54
C ALA A 433 -7.90 -23.21 -7.58
N VAL A 434 -8.34 -23.35 -8.83
CA VAL A 434 -8.04 -22.42 -9.93
C VAL A 434 -8.65 -21.04 -9.67
N LEU A 435 -9.88 -20.96 -9.18
CA LEU A 435 -10.54 -19.69 -8.87
C LEU A 435 -9.78 -18.92 -7.77
N ILE A 436 -9.41 -19.60 -6.68
CA ILE A 436 -8.63 -19.00 -5.59
C ILE A 436 -7.26 -18.55 -6.12
N ALA A 437 -6.57 -19.39 -6.88
CA ALA A 437 -5.25 -19.08 -7.43
C ALA A 437 -5.28 -17.87 -8.39
N ARG A 438 -6.34 -17.73 -9.21
CA ARG A 438 -6.52 -16.55 -10.08
C ARG A 438 -6.79 -15.28 -9.28
N ARG A 439 -7.56 -15.38 -8.19
CA ARG A 439 -7.87 -14.24 -7.31
C ARG A 439 -6.65 -13.75 -6.53
N THR A 440 -5.81 -14.67 -6.06
CA THR A 440 -4.68 -14.35 -5.16
C THR A 440 -3.33 -14.30 -5.86
N GLY A 441 -3.23 -14.72 -7.12
CA GLY A 441 -1.96 -14.82 -7.86
C GLY A 441 -1.06 -15.98 -7.39
N ALA A 442 -1.60 -16.95 -6.66
CA ALA A 442 -0.82 -17.94 -5.91
C ALA A 442 -0.45 -19.23 -6.68
N PHE A 443 -0.52 -19.24 -8.02
CA PHE A 443 -0.18 -20.42 -8.82
C PHE A 443 1.27 -20.86 -8.65
N ALA A 444 2.23 -19.93 -8.65
CA ALA A 444 3.65 -20.25 -8.55
C ALA A 444 4.00 -20.95 -7.23
N ASP A 445 3.52 -20.42 -6.10
CA ASP A 445 3.72 -21.01 -4.76
C ASP A 445 3.04 -22.39 -4.66
N ALA A 446 1.80 -22.52 -5.16
CA ALA A 446 1.09 -23.79 -5.15
C ALA A 446 1.81 -24.88 -5.97
N VAL A 447 2.32 -24.53 -7.16
CA VAL A 447 3.10 -25.44 -8.01
C VAL A 447 4.42 -25.82 -7.33
N GLN A 448 5.14 -24.87 -6.74
CA GLN A 448 6.39 -25.15 -6.02
C GLN A 448 6.16 -26.10 -4.84
N ARG A 449 5.06 -25.94 -4.11
CA ARG A 449 4.68 -26.83 -3.00
C ARG A 449 4.27 -28.22 -3.49
N LEU A 450 3.57 -28.32 -4.62
CA LEU A 450 3.19 -29.61 -5.19
C LEU A 450 4.38 -30.36 -5.77
N ASP A 451 5.34 -29.67 -6.37
CA ASP A 451 6.57 -30.27 -6.92
C ASP A 451 7.35 -31.10 -5.90
N GLY A 452 7.34 -30.67 -4.64
CA GLY A 452 8.01 -31.38 -3.55
C GLY A 452 7.33 -32.68 -3.14
N SER A 453 6.02 -32.83 -3.39
CA SER A 453 5.22 -33.99 -2.98
C SER A 453 4.82 -34.90 -4.15
N ASP A 454 4.33 -34.32 -5.24
CA ASP A 454 3.73 -35.04 -6.37
C ASP A 454 3.93 -34.24 -7.68
N LYS A 455 4.91 -34.68 -8.47
CA LYS A 455 5.30 -34.03 -9.73
C LYS A 455 4.22 -34.12 -10.81
N GLU A 456 3.44 -35.20 -10.84
CA GLU A 456 2.37 -35.38 -11.84
C GLU A 456 1.24 -34.37 -11.59
N LYS A 457 0.80 -34.25 -10.34
CA LYS A 457 -0.19 -33.25 -9.94
C LYS A 457 0.31 -31.82 -10.16
N ALA A 458 1.59 -31.56 -9.91
CA ALA A 458 2.20 -30.27 -10.21
C ALA A 458 2.18 -29.95 -11.72
N ALA A 459 2.43 -30.94 -12.58
CA ALA A 459 2.35 -30.78 -14.04
C ALA A 459 0.92 -30.46 -14.52
N VAL A 460 -0.10 -31.10 -13.93
CA VAL A 460 -1.51 -30.77 -14.21
C VAL A 460 -1.84 -29.34 -13.80
N LEU A 461 -1.44 -28.91 -12.59
CA LEU A 461 -1.67 -27.55 -12.13
C LEU A 461 -0.93 -26.51 -12.99
N ARG A 462 0.31 -26.79 -13.41
CA ARG A 462 1.04 -25.96 -14.39
C ARG A 462 0.29 -25.83 -15.70
N SER A 463 -0.27 -26.92 -16.21
CA SER A 463 -1.04 -26.91 -17.46
C SER A 463 -2.33 -26.08 -17.34
N LEU A 464 -2.95 -26.03 -16.16
CA LEU A 464 -4.09 -25.15 -15.89
C LEU A 464 -3.66 -23.68 -15.76
N TRP A 465 -2.55 -23.42 -15.06
CA TRP A 465 -1.98 -22.09 -14.91
C TRP A 465 -1.58 -21.50 -16.26
N ALA A 466 -0.84 -22.25 -17.09
CA ALA A 466 -0.41 -21.82 -18.41
C ALA A 466 -1.59 -21.53 -19.34
N ARG A 467 -2.65 -22.37 -19.31
CA ARG A 467 -3.90 -22.09 -20.05
C ARG A 467 -4.59 -20.82 -19.56
N ALA A 468 -4.56 -20.54 -18.26
CA ALA A 468 -5.12 -19.30 -17.71
C ALA A 468 -4.33 -18.06 -18.18
N LEU A 469 -2.99 -18.14 -18.25
CA LEU A 469 -2.13 -17.08 -18.80
C LEU A 469 -2.37 -16.86 -20.29
N ALA A 470 -2.44 -17.94 -21.07
CA ALA A 470 -2.72 -17.86 -22.51
C ALA A 470 -4.09 -17.22 -22.80
N ARG A 471 -5.12 -17.51 -21.97
CA ARG A 471 -6.43 -16.84 -22.07
C ARG A 471 -6.40 -15.36 -21.70
N ALA A 472 -5.43 -14.93 -20.89
CA ALA A 472 -5.20 -13.53 -20.55
C ALA A 472 -4.37 -12.79 -21.62
N GLY A 473 -3.89 -13.49 -22.65
CA GLY A 473 -3.03 -12.93 -23.70
C GLY A 473 -1.53 -12.97 -23.37
N ASP A 474 -1.14 -13.45 -22.19
CA ASP A 474 0.27 -13.62 -21.82
C ASP A 474 0.81 -14.96 -22.33
N TYR A 475 1.06 -15.03 -23.64
CA TYR A 475 1.60 -16.23 -24.29
C TYR A 475 3.04 -16.53 -23.88
N ALA A 476 3.86 -15.49 -23.63
CA ALA A 476 5.23 -15.65 -23.18
C ALA A 476 5.29 -16.29 -21.78
N GLY A 477 4.51 -15.80 -20.83
CA GLY A 477 4.37 -16.40 -19.51
C GLY A 477 3.79 -17.82 -19.58
N ALA A 478 2.79 -18.05 -20.43
CA ALA A 478 2.21 -19.39 -20.62
C ALA A 478 3.23 -20.41 -21.12
N ALA A 479 4.05 -20.05 -22.10
CA ALA A 479 5.12 -20.89 -22.63
C ALA A 479 6.18 -21.21 -21.56
N ASP A 480 6.59 -20.21 -20.77
CA ASP A 480 7.58 -20.37 -19.70
C ASP A 480 7.11 -21.33 -18.60
N VAL A 481 5.84 -21.24 -18.21
CA VAL A 481 5.25 -22.08 -17.16
C VAL A 481 5.10 -23.53 -17.59
N ILE A 482 4.72 -23.76 -18.87
CA ILE A 482 4.42 -25.11 -19.36
C ILE A 482 5.67 -25.85 -19.88
N TRP A 483 6.76 -25.12 -20.19
CA TRP A 483 8.01 -25.69 -20.73
C TRP A 483 8.54 -26.95 -20.00
N PRO A 484 8.50 -27.03 -18.65
CA PRO A 484 8.98 -28.22 -17.94
C PRO A 484 8.14 -29.50 -18.19
N VAL A 485 6.92 -29.37 -18.72
CA VAL A 485 6.01 -30.49 -18.98
C VAL A 485 6.27 -31.03 -20.39
N GLU A 486 6.88 -32.21 -20.49
CA GLU A 486 7.34 -32.81 -21.75
C GLU A 486 6.20 -33.01 -22.77
N ASP A 487 5.07 -33.55 -22.32
CA ASP A 487 3.88 -33.80 -23.16
C ASP A 487 3.28 -32.52 -23.76
N ALA A 488 3.54 -31.37 -23.13
CA ALA A 488 2.96 -30.09 -23.52
C ALA A 488 3.95 -29.17 -24.25
N ARG A 489 5.15 -29.64 -24.58
CA ARG A 489 6.16 -28.83 -25.30
C ARG A 489 5.66 -28.32 -26.65
N GLN A 490 4.88 -29.12 -27.39
CA GLN A 490 4.29 -28.68 -28.66
C GLN A 490 3.34 -27.48 -28.48
N VAL A 491 2.56 -27.47 -27.40
CA VAL A 491 1.68 -26.34 -27.05
C VAL A 491 2.51 -25.12 -26.63
N ALA A 492 3.61 -25.34 -25.91
CA ALA A 492 4.55 -24.28 -25.53
C ALA A 492 5.13 -23.59 -26.77
N LEU A 493 5.56 -24.36 -27.78
CA LEU A 493 6.08 -23.83 -29.04
C LEU A 493 5.04 -22.98 -29.76
N ALA A 494 3.79 -23.46 -29.87
CA ALA A 494 2.71 -22.69 -30.50
C ALA A 494 2.39 -21.39 -29.74
N TRP A 495 2.59 -21.33 -28.42
CA TRP A 495 2.48 -20.07 -27.67
C TRP A 495 3.70 -19.18 -27.81
N MET A 496 4.91 -19.73 -27.95
CA MET A 496 6.10 -18.94 -28.29
C MET A 496 5.93 -18.26 -29.64
N ASP A 497 5.43 -18.97 -30.65
CA ASP A 497 5.22 -18.42 -31.99
C ASP A 497 4.17 -17.29 -31.94
N ARG A 498 3.05 -17.46 -31.22
CA ARG A 498 2.08 -16.36 -31.00
C ARG A 498 2.65 -15.16 -30.24
N ALA A 499 3.53 -15.40 -29.27
CA ALA A 499 4.18 -14.32 -28.54
C ALA A 499 5.13 -13.53 -29.47
N ILE A 500 5.82 -14.22 -30.39
CA ILE A 500 6.68 -13.60 -31.40
C ILE A 500 5.83 -12.76 -32.36
N GLU A 501 4.71 -13.30 -32.84
CA GLU A 501 3.75 -12.57 -33.71
C GLU A 501 3.19 -11.31 -33.03
N SER A 502 2.97 -11.35 -31.71
CA SER A 502 2.50 -10.17 -30.96
C SER A 502 3.53 -9.04 -30.83
N GLY A 503 4.80 -9.33 -31.12
CA GLY A 503 5.90 -8.36 -31.03
C GLY A 503 6.21 -7.91 -29.60
N GLY A 504 6.97 -6.81 -29.46
CA GLY A 504 7.30 -6.24 -28.17
C GLY A 504 8.40 -6.98 -27.42
N VAL A 505 8.63 -6.54 -26.18
CA VAL A 505 9.66 -7.10 -25.29
C VAL A 505 9.43 -8.60 -24.99
N SER A 506 8.17 -9.02 -24.89
CA SER A 506 7.82 -10.43 -24.67
C SER A 506 8.08 -11.27 -25.91
N GLY A 507 7.75 -10.77 -27.11
CA GLY A 507 8.07 -11.42 -28.37
C GLY A 507 9.58 -11.57 -28.58
N ALA A 508 10.35 -10.50 -28.36
CA ALA A 508 11.81 -10.51 -28.43
C ALA A 508 12.45 -11.55 -27.49
N ARG A 509 11.92 -11.71 -26.28
CA ARG A 509 12.36 -12.76 -25.34
C ARG A 509 12.05 -14.16 -25.87
N MET A 510 10.84 -14.39 -26.39
CA MET A 510 10.44 -15.69 -26.93
C MET A 510 11.21 -16.03 -28.21
N LEU A 511 11.53 -15.04 -29.04
CA LEU A 511 12.34 -15.20 -30.24
C LEU A 511 13.74 -15.73 -29.91
N ALA A 512 14.39 -15.14 -28.89
CA ALA A 512 15.68 -15.62 -28.40
C ALA A 512 15.60 -17.05 -27.82
N ARG A 513 14.52 -17.37 -27.09
CA ARG A 513 14.29 -18.74 -26.58
C ARG A 513 14.07 -19.74 -27.70
N ARG A 514 13.25 -19.40 -28.71
CA ARG A 514 12.95 -20.25 -29.86
C ARG A 514 14.21 -20.62 -30.64
N LEU A 515 15.13 -19.66 -30.81
CA LEU A 515 16.45 -19.88 -31.43
C LEU A 515 17.37 -20.78 -30.62
N ALA A 516 17.20 -20.80 -29.29
CA ALA A 516 18.04 -21.55 -28.38
C ALA A 516 17.60 -23.03 -28.23
N LEU A 517 16.52 -23.43 -28.89
CA LEU A 517 16.04 -24.82 -28.87
C LEU A 517 16.81 -25.69 -29.87
N PRO A 518 17.25 -26.90 -29.46
CA PRO A 518 17.87 -27.85 -30.39
C PRO A 518 16.84 -28.35 -31.41
N ALA A 519 17.31 -28.64 -32.63
CA ALA A 519 16.48 -29.07 -33.76
C ALA A 519 15.65 -30.34 -33.51
N SER A 520 15.97 -31.14 -32.48
CA SER A 520 15.21 -32.33 -32.09
C SER A 520 13.94 -32.02 -31.29
N GLU A 521 13.81 -30.83 -30.70
CA GLU A 521 12.70 -30.45 -29.83
C GLU A 521 11.69 -29.51 -30.52
N GLY A 522 11.99 -29.05 -31.74
CA GLY A 522 11.05 -28.37 -32.63
C GLY A 522 10.45 -29.35 -33.62
N ALA A 523 9.13 -29.32 -33.80
CA ALA A 523 8.49 -30.10 -34.85
C ALA A 523 9.11 -29.76 -36.22
N GLU A 524 9.44 -30.84 -36.94
CA GLU A 524 10.06 -30.95 -38.27
C GLU A 524 11.59 -31.04 -38.30
N ALA A 525 12.05 -32.10 -38.96
CA ALA A 525 13.42 -32.58 -39.10
C ALA A 525 14.34 -31.65 -39.94
N ALA A 526 14.18 -30.33 -39.84
CA ALA A 526 14.89 -29.34 -40.62
C ALA A 526 15.17 -28.05 -39.81
N GLY A 527 15.91 -28.17 -38.71
CA GLY A 527 16.52 -27.01 -38.05
C GLY A 527 15.55 -26.00 -37.42
N VAL A 528 16.11 -24.91 -36.89
CA VAL A 528 15.32 -23.75 -36.47
C VAL A 528 14.62 -23.19 -37.72
N PRO A 529 13.32 -22.84 -37.68
CA PRO A 529 12.65 -22.24 -38.84
C PRO A 529 13.48 -21.04 -39.34
N GLU A 530 13.85 -21.04 -40.62
CA GLU A 530 14.63 -19.93 -41.19
C GLU A 530 13.94 -18.59 -40.93
N ALA A 531 12.61 -18.57 -40.95
CA ALA A 531 11.77 -17.44 -40.56
C ALA A 531 12.06 -16.89 -39.14
N THR A 532 12.34 -17.75 -38.14
CA THR A 532 12.71 -17.31 -36.78
C THR A 532 14.06 -16.62 -36.78
N ARG A 533 15.02 -17.13 -37.57
CA ARG A 533 16.34 -16.53 -37.70
C ARG A 533 16.28 -15.20 -38.43
N GLU A 534 15.52 -15.12 -39.52
CA GLU A 534 15.29 -13.90 -40.29
C GLU A 534 14.64 -12.82 -39.43
N SER A 535 13.58 -13.17 -38.68
CA SER A 535 12.92 -12.26 -37.75
C SER A 535 13.88 -11.71 -36.69
N ALA A 536 14.79 -12.55 -36.18
CA ALA A 536 15.80 -12.11 -35.21
C ALA A 536 16.85 -11.18 -35.83
N LEU A 537 17.28 -11.46 -37.06
CA LEU A 537 18.20 -10.55 -37.76
C LEU A 537 17.51 -9.22 -38.08
N ALA A 538 16.25 -9.25 -38.54
CA ALA A 538 15.46 -8.05 -38.81
C ALA A 538 15.31 -7.16 -37.56
N LEU A 539 15.01 -7.75 -36.39
CA LEU A 539 14.94 -7.03 -35.11
C LEU A 539 16.29 -6.36 -34.77
N LEU A 540 17.40 -7.05 -35.01
CA LEU A 540 18.74 -6.56 -34.69
C LEU A 540 19.29 -5.56 -35.71
N GLU A 541 18.83 -5.61 -36.95
CA GLU A 541 19.24 -4.70 -38.04
C GLU A 541 18.47 -3.39 -37.98
N THR A 542 17.24 -3.39 -37.48
CA THR A 542 16.40 -2.19 -37.32
C THR A 542 17.10 -1.10 -36.48
N GLU A 543 17.04 0.16 -36.95
CA GLU A 543 17.63 1.35 -36.31
C GLU A 543 16.63 2.14 -35.46
N ASP A 544 15.38 1.67 -35.37
CA ASP A 544 14.33 2.28 -34.57
C ASP A 544 14.72 2.37 -33.09
N GLU A 545 14.56 3.55 -32.50
CA GLU A 545 14.84 3.84 -31.10
C GLU A 545 13.84 3.15 -30.18
N ASP A 546 12.58 3.02 -30.60
CA ASP A 546 11.51 2.42 -29.79
C ASP A 546 11.77 0.91 -29.54
N GLN A 547 12.47 0.25 -30.47
CA GLN A 547 12.83 -1.17 -30.39
C GLN A 547 14.14 -1.44 -29.65
N ALA A 548 14.85 -0.40 -29.17
CA ALA A 548 16.11 -0.57 -28.45
C ALA A 548 15.95 -1.48 -27.21
N ARG A 549 14.80 -1.38 -26.52
CA ARG A 549 14.49 -2.23 -25.38
C ARG A 549 14.23 -3.69 -25.76
N GLU A 550 13.65 -3.93 -26.94
CA GLU A 550 13.41 -5.28 -27.47
C GLU A 550 14.74 -5.96 -27.83
N ARG A 551 15.63 -5.25 -28.54
CA ARG A 551 16.99 -5.71 -28.86
C ARG A 551 17.79 -6.05 -27.60
N GLN A 552 17.64 -5.26 -26.53
CA GLN A 552 18.24 -5.56 -25.23
C GLN A 552 17.80 -6.89 -24.67
N VAL A 553 16.48 -7.08 -24.56
CA VAL A 553 15.90 -8.26 -23.91
C VAL A 553 16.14 -9.50 -24.75
N PHE A 554 16.08 -9.38 -26.07
CA PHE A 554 16.53 -10.41 -27.00
C PHE A 554 17.98 -10.83 -26.70
N THR A 555 18.90 -9.87 -26.68
CA THR A 555 20.34 -10.11 -26.48
C THR A 555 20.63 -10.74 -25.13
N GLN A 556 20.04 -10.22 -24.05
CA GLN A 556 20.20 -10.76 -22.70
C GLN A 556 19.64 -12.18 -22.57
N THR A 557 18.55 -12.48 -23.27
CA THR A 557 17.94 -13.81 -23.25
C THR A 557 18.76 -14.82 -24.06
N LEU A 558 19.28 -14.40 -25.22
CA LEU A 558 20.11 -15.23 -26.09
C LEU A 558 21.37 -15.73 -25.37
N VAL A 559 22.07 -14.84 -24.65
CA VAL A 559 23.32 -15.17 -23.94
C VAL A 559 23.10 -16.11 -22.74
N LYS A 560 21.89 -16.17 -22.18
CA LYS A 560 21.55 -17.12 -21.11
C LYS A 560 21.29 -18.54 -21.63
N GLY A 561 21.06 -18.70 -22.93
CA GLY A 561 20.80 -19.99 -23.57
C GLY A 561 22.07 -20.77 -23.94
N PRO A 562 21.93 -22.00 -24.46
CA PRO A 562 23.04 -22.76 -25.00
C PRO A 562 23.69 -22.09 -26.23
N ALA A 563 25.01 -22.25 -26.35
CA ALA A 563 25.81 -21.79 -27.48
C ALA A 563 25.70 -22.77 -28.66
N LEU A 564 24.61 -22.68 -29.41
CA LEU A 564 24.37 -23.40 -30.67
C LEU A 564 24.97 -22.61 -31.85
N PRO A 565 25.33 -23.26 -32.99
CA PRO A 565 25.88 -22.55 -34.14
C PRO A 565 25.01 -21.37 -34.63
N VAL A 566 23.68 -21.53 -34.59
CA VAL A 566 22.71 -20.49 -34.97
C VAL A 566 22.70 -19.34 -33.95
N THR A 567 22.66 -19.63 -32.64
CA THR A 567 22.64 -18.58 -31.61
C THR A 567 23.97 -17.82 -31.57
N VAL A 568 25.10 -18.50 -31.78
CA VAL A 568 26.44 -17.90 -31.90
C VAL A 568 26.53 -16.98 -33.12
N ALA A 569 25.93 -17.35 -34.24
CA ALA A 569 25.90 -16.50 -35.44
C ALA A 569 25.09 -15.22 -35.21
N VAL A 570 23.88 -15.35 -34.63
CA VAL A 570 22.99 -14.21 -34.32
C VAL A 570 23.59 -13.32 -33.23
N ALA A 571 24.33 -13.88 -32.27
CA ALA A 571 24.98 -13.11 -31.22
C ALA A 571 25.99 -12.06 -31.75
N ARG A 572 26.57 -12.27 -32.94
CA ARG A 572 27.43 -11.26 -33.59
C ARG A 572 26.63 -10.03 -34.03
N ALA A 573 25.44 -10.25 -34.61
CA ALA A 573 24.53 -9.16 -34.94
C ALA A 573 24.05 -8.45 -33.67
N ALA A 574 23.77 -9.22 -32.60
CA ALA A 574 23.36 -8.68 -31.31
C ALA A 574 24.44 -7.78 -30.70
N ALA A 575 25.71 -8.18 -30.71
CA ALA A 575 26.82 -7.35 -30.24
C ALA A 575 26.91 -6.02 -31.01
N ARG A 576 26.76 -6.05 -32.34
CA ARG A 576 26.76 -4.83 -33.18
C ARG A 576 25.57 -3.92 -32.87
N SER A 577 24.38 -4.48 -32.70
CA SER A 577 23.19 -3.71 -32.32
C SER A 577 23.35 -3.04 -30.96
N MET A 578 23.91 -3.75 -29.97
CA MET A 578 24.14 -3.21 -28.64
C MET A 578 25.14 -2.05 -28.66
N TRP A 579 26.21 -2.15 -29.46
CA TRP A 579 27.17 -1.05 -29.62
C TRP A 579 26.52 0.17 -30.28
N ARG A 580 25.70 -0.06 -31.32
CA ARG A 580 24.93 0.99 -32.01
C ARG A 580 23.98 1.72 -31.05
N ASP A 581 23.22 0.98 -30.26
CA ASP A 581 22.25 1.52 -29.32
C ASP A 581 22.94 2.40 -28.26
N VAL A 582 24.08 1.94 -27.74
CA VAL A 582 24.87 2.69 -26.76
C VAL A 582 25.49 3.95 -27.39
N ALA A 583 25.96 3.86 -28.64
CA ALA A 583 26.47 5.01 -29.38
C ALA A 583 25.38 6.05 -29.68
N ALA A 584 24.13 5.62 -29.87
CA ALA A 584 22.96 6.49 -30.02
C ALA A 584 22.47 7.09 -28.68
N GLY A 585 23.17 6.83 -27.56
CA GLY A 585 22.80 7.35 -26.24
C GLY A 585 21.66 6.58 -25.56
N GLN A 586 21.21 5.46 -26.14
CA GLN A 586 20.22 4.60 -25.51
C GLN A 586 20.92 3.80 -24.40
N SER A 587 20.42 3.86 -23.15
CA SER A 587 21.03 3.16 -22.01
C SER A 587 20.65 1.67 -21.98
N VAL A 588 21.08 0.92 -22.99
CA VAL A 588 20.59 -0.43 -23.32
C VAL A 588 21.48 -1.55 -22.75
N GLY A 589 22.53 -1.23 -22.00
CA GLY A 589 23.23 -2.26 -21.23
C GLY A 589 24.56 -1.85 -20.64
N SER A 590 25.08 -2.70 -19.77
CA SER A 590 26.34 -2.46 -19.08
C SER A 590 27.55 -2.93 -19.90
N PRO A 591 28.75 -2.34 -19.70
CA PRO A 591 29.99 -2.86 -20.30
C PRO A 591 30.25 -4.35 -19.95
N ALA A 592 29.79 -4.80 -18.78
CA ALA A 592 29.89 -6.20 -18.37
C ALA A 592 28.97 -7.11 -19.21
N GLU A 593 27.76 -6.67 -19.53
CA GLU A 593 26.84 -7.40 -20.41
C GLU A 593 27.40 -7.50 -21.83
N PHE A 594 27.97 -6.41 -22.36
CA PHE A 594 28.61 -6.43 -23.68
C PHE A 594 29.73 -7.45 -23.76
N LYS A 595 30.63 -7.48 -22.77
CA LYS A 595 31.70 -8.49 -22.68
C LYS A 595 31.15 -9.91 -22.68
N LYS A 596 30.02 -10.16 -22.01
CA LYS A 596 29.34 -11.48 -22.02
C LYS A 596 28.84 -11.84 -23.42
N VAL A 597 28.20 -10.91 -24.12
CA VAL A 597 27.72 -11.13 -25.51
C VAL A 597 28.91 -11.45 -26.43
N VAL A 598 29.99 -10.66 -26.36
CA VAL A 598 31.19 -10.87 -27.19
C VAL A 598 31.84 -12.22 -26.87
N HIS A 599 31.90 -12.61 -25.59
CA HIS A 599 32.37 -13.94 -25.21
C HIS A 599 31.46 -15.03 -25.78
N PHE A 600 30.15 -14.86 -25.74
CA PHE A 600 29.19 -15.82 -26.27
C PHE A 600 29.36 -16.08 -27.79
N THR A 601 29.84 -15.10 -28.56
CA THR A 601 30.07 -15.28 -30.01
C THR A 601 31.18 -16.29 -30.38
N GLN A 602 31.98 -16.74 -29.39
CA GLN A 602 33.13 -17.65 -29.57
C GLN A 602 34.12 -17.21 -30.68
N ASN A 603 34.13 -15.93 -31.04
CA ASN A 603 34.97 -15.40 -32.09
C ASN A 603 36.22 -14.72 -31.49
N GLY A 604 37.38 -15.35 -31.66
CA GLY A 604 38.66 -14.85 -31.15
C GLY A 604 39.06 -13.49 -31.74
N ALA A 605 38.84 -13.29 -33.04
CA ALA A 605 39.15 -12.02 -33.70
C ALA A 605 38.26 -10.88 -33.18
N LEU A 606 36.96 -11.13 -33.05
CA LEU A 606 36.03 -10.14 -32.50
C LEU A 606 36.36 -9.74 -31.05
N ARG A 607 36.88 -10.67 -30.25
CA ARG A 607 37.29 -10.39 -28.86
C ARG A 607 38.53 -9.50 -28.78
N THR A 608 39.45 -9.63 -29.73
CA THR A 608 40.71 -8.88 -29.76
C THR A 608 40.52 -7.48 -30.32
N ASP A 609 39.72 -7.33 -31.37
CA ASP A 609 39.58 -6.07 -32.13
C ASP A 609 38.41 -5.19 -31.66
N ILE A 610 37.72 -5.53 -30.57
CA ILE A 610 36.55 -4.77 -30.12
C ILE A 610 36.96 -3.50 -29.38
N PRO A 611 36.50 -2.30 -29.80
CA PRO A 611 36.70 -1.09 -29.02
C PRO A 611 35.92 -1.18 -27.70
N PRO A 612 36.38 -0.51 -26.62
CA PRO A 612 35.60 -0.43 -25.40
C PRO A 612 34.21 0.13 -25.71
N LEU A 613 33.19 -0.43 -25.06
CA LEU A 613 31.82 0.08 -25.18
C LEU A 613 31.84 1.56 -24.73
N PRO A 614 31.36 2.51 -25.55
CA PRO A 614 31.32 3.91 -25.13
C PRO A 614 30.55 4.00 -23.82
N GLU A 615 31.05 4.79 -22.87
CA GLU A 615 30.24 5.12 -21.71
C GLU A 615 29.02 5.84 -22.26
N ALA A 616 27.84 5.20 -22.16
CA ALA A 616 26.58 5.84 -22.49
C ALA A 616 26.62 7.17 -21.75
N SER A 617 26.76 8.26 -22.50
CA SER A 617 26.91 9.59 -21.93
C SER A 617 25.57 9.87 -21.29
N ARG A 618 25.42 9.47 -20.02
CA ARG A 618 24.27 9.86 -19.23
C ARG A 618 24.26 11.37 -19.37
N PRO A 619 23.25 11.97 -19.99
CA PRO A 619 23.18 13.42 -20.01
C PRO A 619 23.30 13.83 -18.56
N VAL A 620 24.40 14.52 -18.21
CA VAL A 620 24.65 14.93 -16.84
C VAL A 620 23.41 15.73 -16.48
N PRO A 621 22.62 15.28 -15.49
CA PRO A 621 21.44 16.03 -15.08
C PRO A 621 21.91 17.46 -14.81
N LEU A 622 21.17 18.48 -15.24
CA LEU A 622 21.59 19.87 -15.05
C LEU A 622 21.95 20.19 -13.59
N ILE A 623 21.39 19.43 -12.64
CA ILE A 623 21.64 19.46 -11.19
C ILE A 623 23.06 18.98 -10.80
N GLY A 624 23.70 18.14 -11.61
CA GLY A 624 25.04 17.56 -11.37
C GLY A 624 26.19 18.32 -12.02
N ARG A 625 25.90 19.34 -12.86
CA ARG A 625 26.90 20.33 -13.23
C ARG A 625 27.06 21.24 -12.01
N GLY A 626 28.25 21.30 -11.43
CA GLY A 626 28.54 22.22 -10.32
C GLY A 626 28.26 23.69 -10.69
N GLU A 627 28.55 24.62 -9.77
CA GLU A 627 28.32 26.08 -9.91
C GLU A 627 29.05 26.78 -11.09
N VAL A 628 29.55 26.03 -12.07
CA VAL A 628 30.11 26.60 -13.30
C VAL A 628 28.94 26.98 -14.21
N PRO A 629 28.66 28.29 -14.40
CA PRO A 629 27.62 28.73 -15.31
C PRO A 629 27.93 28.24 -16.73
N LEU A 630 26.91 27.75 -17.43
CA LEU A 630 27.01 27.47 -18.85
C LEU A 630 27.04 28.81 -19.60
N GLU A 631 28.23 29.28 -19.95
CA GLU A 631 28.38 30.42 -20.84
C GLU A 631 28.16 29.97 -22.28
N ILE A 632 27.02 30.36 -22.85
CA ILE A 632 26.73 30.21 -24.27
C ILE A 632 26.95 31.59 -24.90
N THR A 633 28.00 31.71 -25.70
CA THR A 633 28.29 32.93 -26.45
C THR A 633 27.56 32.87 -27.78
N VAL A 634 26.48 33.63 -27.91
CA VAL A 634 25.73 33.80 -29.16
C VAL A 634 26.12 35.13 -29.77
N ALA A 635 26.57 35.13 -31.02
CA ALA A 635 26.94 36.36 -31.73
C ALA A 635 25.68 37.23 -31.98
N ALA A 636 25.81 38.56 -31.99
CA ALA A 636 24.66 39.45 -32.16
C ALA A 636 23.98 39.30 -33.55
N ASP A 637 24.74 38.77 -34.50
CA ASP A 637 24.44 38.44 -35.88
C ASP A 637 23.98 36.98 -36.06
N ASP A 638 24.01 36.16 -35.00
CA ASP A 638 23.44 34.80 -34.97
C ASP A 638 21.93 34.86 -34.71
N THR A 639 21.23 35.54 -35.61
CA THR A 639 19.77 35.51 -35.69
C THR A 639 19.39 34.36 -36.61
N GLY A 640 18.84 33.29 -36.04
CA GLY A 640 18.35 32.15 -36.82
C GLY A 640 17.43 32.58 -37.97
N THR A 641 17.33 31.75 -39.01
CA THR A 641 16.54 32.03 -40.22
C THR A 641 15.03 32.09 -39.98
N ILE A 642 14.56 31.72 -38.79
CA ILE A 642 13.15 31.67 -38.41
C ILE A 642 12.93 32.60 -37.22
N ARG A 643 11.94 33.50 -37.36
CA ARG A 643 11.53 34.40 -36.29
C ARG A 643 10.71 33.63 -35.25
N LEU A 644 11.29 33.45 -34.07
CA LEU A 644 10.61 32.84 -32.93
C LEU A 644 9.57 33.82 -32.37
N GLN A 645 8.32 33.37 -32.27
CA GLN A 645 7.19 34.11 -31.74
C GLN A 645 6.93 33.74 -30.27
N ASP A 646 7.13 32.49 -29.88
CA ASP A 646 6.89 32.01 -28.52
C ASP A 646 7.83 30.86 -28.12
N ALA A 647 8.03 30.67 -26.82
CA ALA A 647 8.80 29.56 -26.29
C ALA A 647 8.19 29.03 -24.98
N ALA A 648 7.87 27.74 -24.94
CA ALA A 648 7.30 27.06 -23.79
C ALA A 648 8.20 25.90 -23.34
N LEU A 649 8.61 25.90 -22.07
CA LEU A 649 9.40 24.82 -21.50
C LEU A 649 8.48 23.66 -21.09
N LEU A 650 8.74 22.47 -21.62
CA LEU A 650 8.00 21.24 -21.36
C LEU A 650 8.58 20.45 -20.16
N PRO A 651 7.80 19.56 -19.52
CA PRO A 651 8.31 18.60 -18.54
C PRO A 651 9.46 17.77 -19.12
N GLY A 652 10.50 17.49 -18.32
CA GLY A 652 11.67 16.73 -18.77
C GLY A 652 12.80 17.58 -19.38
N GLY A 653 12.68 18.91 -19.37
CA GLY A 653 13.76 19.80 -19.83
C GLY A 653 13.76 20.05 -21.34
N GLN A 654 12.68 19.71 -22.04
CA GLN A 654 12.46 20.06 -23.44
C GLN A 654 11.90 21.48 -23.57
N CYS A 655 12.11 22.14 -24.71
CA CYS A 655 11.57 23.46 -25.00
C CYS A 655 10.84 23.41 -26.35
N LEU A 656 9.57 23.78 -26.36
CA LEU A 656 8.80 24.01 -27.57
C LEU A 656 9.01 25.46 -27.99
N ILE A 657 9.38 25.67 -29.25
CA ILE A 657 9.63 26.99 -29.81
C ILE A 657 8.73 27.15 -31.03
N ALA A 658 7.93 28.21 -31.06
CA ALA A 658 6.96 28.52 -32.12
C ALA A 658 7.37 29.77 -32.91
#